data_AF-A0ABD3V127-F1
#
_entry.id   AF-A0ABD3V127-F1
#
_cell.length_a   1.000
_cell.length_b   1.000
_cell.length_c   1.000
_cell.angle_alpha   90.00
_cell.angle_beta   90.00
_cell.angle_gamma   90.00
#
_symmetry.space_group_name_H-M   'P 1'
#
loop_
_entity.id
_entity.type
_entity.pdbx_description
1 polymer ?
#
loop_
_entity_poly.entity_id
_entity_poly.type
_entity_poly.pdbx_seq_one_letter_code
_entity_poly.pdbx_strand_id
1 'polypeptide(L)'
;MDTSVTEANYKWQQASEGDVKVDPHHGPFLSASKPYPLQQKLGSIETAVSEMKLDPGDGEKLESKDEKPLLSTINITSIPDEYCIFTGSYKEWSTNVNMGPFREGIPIPPEDKFAMNYYESLQYMLYETGYPETVDRTSQPISAQKNAVSVCVLACPVECMAILMEGAEQCPGSVLLVLSTTWLSKKKSETKEGLYSLYIHKAISFGRAGQTYLETYNPPRRTTYFVNFFTKACTNGQRHDGKQVEADLDCPMSSSLKLIKLTDDKLWTRCIMSRVGLAFPETLAFVYNVDMVYPNQESDICVVHIDQKKTNLKAIVDVEVNKFLESCRQKEVKMIVVKPSGIMWHGSSGVTFHWTHNCEEIIKVVLELFALIDEGDTVLVETFIETIKPNKSVKVPAWGCTDDCAVRLRSTVCRRYDDSAVATNVNCGISFMGEPVNGSTTVLQPLKTTLIAYGITDNDEIERFEKDVREKSAAVLDSIMSRESDLDTSERGGLYAQTDVIGIDFVITRRKCVLTPVGIEVNSHDCTINCHMFDIIYPKIKDRAVAPLVDTMITRSHNFFMVGKKVLVIGAGGYSKNFIWLSAQEMGIKVVLVDSDPNHFAKDDVEDFIHFDFSDHTQDEQHATKIYKHIMKNEIKVDGCLTFWEDCVPLAAKLCHLLNLPGSTEKGALSAKSKSDTLAVLSKGTCISPHWPVIDLYTSWFSPLRSQADIENVQKVRKFPMVMKLEYGSNAVGVTLVRNPEEMEKKYKEIRAVLQKPEDYFGIGLGHGNTLMLMEYLVGTEHDVDIILHERKLVGAFVSDNGPTRGKTFIETAACMPSALSYDKQRQLIIAAFQCCIELGLKNGVFNVEFKMEATGPKLIEVNGRMGGFCLRDWVKKIYGIDLLLSAFEIACGIKPHIPDRTPKGQMMGIMCIPSLHSHLLLDPYYISKRLELEAAGKIHFNLFNQRAEVGTGGFEEPFANVAVMAEDLPTARQKLLQIAKELNIVHPDYDVNNFLHDFWTV
;
A
#
# COMPACT_ATOMS: atom_id res chain seq x y z
N MET A 1 4.42 29.99 19.61
CA MET A 1 4.50 31.31 18.94
C MET A 1 4.78 31.09 17.47
N ASP A 2 4.26 31.99 16.65
CA ASP A 2 3.96 31.91 15.22
C ASP A 2 4.95 31.23 14.24
N THR A 3 4.34 30.39 13.41
CA THR A 3 4.43 30.18 11.94
C THR A 3 5.72 30.43 11.13
N SER A 4 5.91 29.51 10.16
CA SER A 4 6.67 29.59 8.90
C SER A 4 8.10 29.00 8.87
N VAL A 5 8.20 27.74 8.44
CA VAL A 5 9.39 27.24 7.72
C VAL A 5 8.89 26.61 6.43
N THR A 6 9.18 27.28 5.33
CA THR A 6 8.92 26.83 3.96
C THR A 6 10.10 25.98 3.50
N GLU A 7 9.85 24.72 3.15
CA GLU A 7 10.84 23.84 2.52
C GLU A 7 11.04 24.24 1.06
N ALA A 8 12.29 24.57 0.71
CA ALA A 8 12.72 24.82 -0.67
C ALA A 8 13.55 23.62 -1.16
N ASN A 9 12.98 22.86 -2.10
CA ASN A 9 13.67 21.83 -2.86
C ASN A 9 14.56 22.47 -3.93
N TYR A 10 15.86 22.18 -3.92
CA TYR A 10 16.75 22.43 -5.06
C TYR A 10 17.32 21.13 -5.63
N LYS A 11 17.06 20.95 -6.92
CA LYS A 11 17.65 19.98 -7.85
C LYS A 11 19.18 20.11 -7.85
N TRP A 12 19.90 18.99 -7.85
CA TRP A 12 21.32 18.96 -8.19
C TRP A 12 21.56 18.00 -9.35
N GLN A 13 21.89 18.59 -10.50
CA GLN A 13 22.44 17.92 -11.68
C GLN A 13 23.92 17.63 -11.46
N GLN A 14 24.36 16.46 -11.92
CA GLN A 14 25.76 16.07 -12.05
C GLN A 14 26.46 16.95 -13.10
N ALA A 15 27.64 17.45 -12.76
CA ALA A 15 28.68 17.77 -13.73
C ALA A 15 30.04 17.46 -13.09
N SER A 16 30.70 16.44 -13.63
CA SER A 16 32.09 16.09 -13.38
C SER A 16 32.93 16.61 -14.55
N GLU A 17 33.90 17.49 -14.29
CA GLU A 17 35.05 17.73 -15.18
C GLU A 17 36.27 18.04 -14.30
N GLY A 18 37.48 17.56 -14.59
CA GLY A 18 37.89 16.80 -15.76
C GLY A 18 39.37 16.47 -15.74
N ASP A 19 39.88 16.07 -16.90
CA ASP A 19 41.18 16.53 -17.40
C ASP A 19 41.29 16.22 -18.90
N VAL A 20 42.09 17.06 -19.58
CA VAL A 20 42.67 16.91 -20.93
C VAL A 20 42.13 17.85 -22.03
N LYS A 21 42.83 19.01 -22.07
CA LYS A 21 43.44 19.72 -23.21
C LYS A 21 42.61 20.61 -24.14
N VAL A 22 42.91 21.90 -23.96
CA VAL A 22 42.62 23.09 -24.77
C VAL A 22 43.59 23.18 -25.97
N ASP A 23 43.10 23.61 -27.14
CA ASP A 23 43.79 24.56 -28.05
C ASP A 23 42.79 25.18 -29.07
N PRO A 24 43.05 26.37 -29.67
CA PRO A 24 42.19 27.55 -29.48
C PRO A 24 41.99 28.39 -30.76
N HIS A 25 40.77 28.60 -31.25
CA HIS A 25 40.56 29.65 -32.26
C HIS A 25 39.33 30.53 -31.98
N HIS A 26 39.65 31.76 -31.57
CA HIS A 26 38.88 33.02 -31.66
C HIS A 26 37.70 33.12 -30.68
N GLY A 27 37.66 34.02 -29.68
CA GLY A 27 37.80 35.49 -29.75
C GLY A 27 36.46 36.11 -29.27
N PRO A 28 36.45 37.19 -28.49
CA PRO A 28 35.66 37.27 -27.24
C PRO A 28 34.26 37.89 -27.38
N PHE A 29 33.29 37.35 -26.62
CA PHE A 29 32.03 38.04 -26.30
C PHE A 29 32.14 38.76 -24.96
N LEU A 30 32.02 40.09 -25.01
CA LEU A 30 31.89 40.98 -23.87
C LEU A 30 30.43 41.04 -23.38
N SER A 31 30.31 41.10 -22.05
CA SER A 31 29.12 41.33 -21.24
C SER A 31 28.39 42.66 -21.55
N ALA A 32 27.06 42.67 -21.45
CA ALA A 32 26.30 43.37 -20.40
C ALA A 32 24.81 43.60 -20.75
N SER A 33 23.94 43.24 -19.80
CA SER A 33 22.68 43.90 -19.36
C SER A 33 21.56 44.32 -20.37
N LYS A 34 20.43 43.58 -20.27
CA LYS A 34 18.96 43.93 -20.22
C LYS A 34 18.49 45.40 -20.40
N PRO A 35 17.17 45.73 -20.57
CA PRO A 35 15.91 44.98 -20.85
C PRO A 35 15.04 45.65 -21.97
N TYR A 36 13.77 45.26 -22.23
CA TYR A 36 12.56 46.11 -22.56
C TYR A 36 11.38 45.24 -23.12
N PRO A 37 10.09 45.69 -23.14
CA PRO A 37 8.95 45.02 -22.51
C PRO A 37 7.71 44.90 -23.44
N LEU A 38 6.64 44.29 -22.92
CA LEU A 38 5.28 44.36 -23.47
C LEU A 38 4.64 45.75 -23.25
N GLN A 39 4.05 46.34 -24.30
CA GLN A 39 2.67 46.88 -24.29
C GLN A 39 2.19 47.44 -25.65
N GLN A 40 0.93 47.11 -25.98
CA GLN A 40 -0.07 47.79 -26.84
C GLN A 40 0.13 47.92 -28.36
N LYS A 41 -0.76 47.26 -29.13
CA LYS A 41 -1.84 47.94 -29.89
C LYS A 41 -2.86 46.96 -30.49
N LEU A 42 -4.14 47.25 -30.22
CA LEU A 42 -5.32 46.79 -30.94
C LEU A 42 -5.30 47.24 -32.41
N GLY A 43 -5.88 46.42 -33.30
CA GLY A 43 -6.18 46.80 -34.69
C GLY A 43 -6.89 45.68 -35.47
N SER A 44 -8.22 45.70 -35.42
CA SER A 44 -9.21 45.30 -36.46
C SER A 44 -8.82 44.26 -37.52
N ILE A 45 -9.52 43.12 -37.54
CA ILE A 45 -9.76 42.34 -38.75
C ILE A 45 -11.27 42.16 -38.91
N GLU A 46 -11.88 43.07 -39.67
CA GLU A 46 -13.15 42.86 -40.37
C GLU A 46 -12.84 42.52 -41.83
N THR A 47 -13.64 41.60 -42.39
CA THR A 47 -13.85 41.34 -43.83
C THR A 47 -12.81 40.52 -44.60
N ALA A 48 -13.15 39.25 -44.86
CA ALA A 48 -13.02 38.61 -46.18
C ALA A 48 -13.68 37.21 -46.17
N VAL A 49 -15.02 37.17 -46.27
CA VAL A 49 -15.73 36.00 -46.82
C VAL A 49 -16.60 36.51 -47.95
N SER A 50 -16.02 36.50 -49.15
CA SER A 50 -16.75 36.64 -50.41
C SER A 50 -16.10 35.70 -51.40
N GLU A 51 -16.78 34.59 -51.70
CA GLU A 51 -16.88 33.94 -53.02
C GLU A 51 -17.37 32.49 -52.86
N MET A 52 -18.69 32.31 -52.82
CA MET A 52 -19.32 31.14 -53.46
C MET A 52 -20.65 31.61 -54.05
N LYS A 53 -20.68 31.67 -55.38
CA LYS A 53 -21.82 32.03 -56.22
C LYS A 53 -22.85 30.91 -56.20
N LEU A 54 -24.12 31.24 -55.98
CA LEU A 54 -25.26 30.49 -56.51
C LEU A 54 -26.26 31.48 -57.12
N ASP A 55 -26.71 31.13 -58.33
CA ASP A 55 -27.54 31.90 -59.25
C ASP A 55 -29.01 31.99 -58.77
N PRO A 56 -29.77 33.06 -59.08
CA PRO A 56 -31.15 33.24 -58.63
C PRO A 56 -32.17 32.86 -59.72
N GLY A 57 -33.26 32.20 -59.33
CA GLY A 57 -34.38 31.93 -60.25
C GLY A 57 -35.63 31.41 -59.55
N ASP A 58 -36.66 32.27 -59.59
CA ASP A 58 -38.09 32.03 -59.42
C ASP A 58 -38.66 31.74 -58.03
N GLY A 59 -39.49 32.70 -57.59
CA GLY A 59 -40.25 32.63 -56.36
C GLY A 59 -41.64 32.05 -56.55
N GLU A 60 -42.23 31.61 -55.44
CA GLU A 60 -43.67 31.65 -55.22
C GLU A 60 -43.94 31.68 -53.71
N LYS A 61 -44.93 32.48 -53.33
CA LYS A 61 -45.47 32.61 -51.97
C LYS A 61 -45.96 31.25 -51.47
N LEU A 62 -45.84 30.99 -50.16
CA LEU A 62 -46.87 30.26 -49.39
C LEU A 62 -46.71 30.48 -47.88
N GLU A 63 -47.86 30.46 -47.23
CA GLU A 63 -48.19 30.97 -45.91
C GLU A 63 -47.73 30.10 -44.73
N SER A 64 -47.83 30.71 -43.54
CA SER A 64 -47.71 30.14 -42.20
C SER A 64 -48.28 28.73 -42.02
N LYS A 65 -47.54 27.86 -41.28
CA LYS A 65 -48.05 27.06 -40.15
C LYS A 65 -46.98 26.18 -39.48
N ASP A 66 -47.09 26.12 -38.15
CA ASP A 66 -46.65 25.08 -37.22
C ASP A 66 -45.14 24.86 -36.97
N GLU A 67 -44.66 25.48 -35.89
CA GLU A 67 -43.45 25.08 -35.16
C GLU A 67 -43.61 23.65 -34.63
N LYS A 68 -42.81 22.71 -35.14
CA LYS A 68 -42.50 21.44 -34.49
C LYS A 68 -41.11 21.57 -33.84
N PRO A 69 -40.94 21.23 -32.55
CA PRO A 69 -39.61 21.14 -31.97
C PRO A 69 -38.86 19.93 -32.58
N LEU A 70 -37.59 20.15 -32.92
CA LEU A 70 -36.66 19.16 -33.43
C LEU A 70 -36.47 18.02 -32.42
N LEU A 71 -37.06 16.86 -32.69
CA LEU A 71 -36.56 15.57 -32.19
C LEU A 71 -35.33 15.21 -33.04
N SER A 72 -34.14 15.43 -32.51
CA SER A 72 -32.94 14.82 -33.07
C SER A 72 -32.99 13.33 -32.77
N THR A 73 -33.07 12.55 -33.83
CA THR A 73 -32.90 11.09 -33.86
C THR A 73 -31.60 10.70 -33.14
N ILE A 74 -31.74 10.03 -32.00
CA ILE A 74 -30.64 9.32 -31.34
C ILE A 74 -30.23 8.16 -32.26
N ASN A 75 -29.19 8.38 -33.06
CA ASN A 75 -28.66 7.40 -33.98
C ASN A 75 -27.53 6.62 -33.28
N ILE A 76 -27.89 5.59 -32.51
CA ILE A 76 -26.92 4.73 -31.77
C ILE A 76 -26.15 3.78 -32.72
N THR A 77 -26.46 3.77 -34.02
CA THR A 77 -25.89 2.78 -34.96
C THR A 77 -24.54 3.17 -35.57
N SER A 78 -24.00 4.35 -35.23
CA SER A 78 -22.62 4.72 -35.57
C SER A 78 -21.91 5.25 -34.33
N ILE A 79 -21.41 4.34 -33.49
CA ILE A 79 -20.46 4.71 -32.44
C ILE A 79 -19.19 5.17 -33.18
N PRO A 80 -18.78 6.45 -33.08
CA PRO A 80 -17.48 6.87 -33.59
C PRO A 80 -16.40 6.03 -32.92
N ASP A 81 -15.25 5.81 -33.56
CA ASP A 81 -14.08 5.32 -32.83
C ASP A 81 -13.71 6.41 -31.78
N GLU A 82 -14.33 6.40 -30.60
CA GLU A 82 -14.14 7.44 -29.55
C GLU A 82 -12.69 7.47 -29.03
N TYR A 83 -11.94 6.39 -29.28
CA TYR A 83 -10.51 6.28 -29.02
C TYR A 83 -9.63 6.49 -30.27
N CYS A 84 -10.20 6.69 -31.46
CA CYS A 84 -9.48 7.32 -32.56
C CYS A 84 -9.50 8.82 -32.30
N ILE A 85 -8.56 9.26 -31.49
CA ILE A 85 -8.27 10.68 -31.31
C ILE A 85 -8.04 11.24 -32.73
N PHE A 86 -8.91 12.15 -33.21
CA PHE A 86 -8.53 13.06 -34.29
C PHE A 86 -7.49 14.01 -33.69
N THR A 87 -6.27 13.52 -33.61
CA THR A 87 -5.16 14.20 -32.98
C THR A 87 -4.86 15.44 -33.80
N GLY A 88 -4.70 16.59 -33.14
CA GLY A 88 -4.02 17.74 -33.73
C GLY A 88 -2.69 17.32 -34.38
N SER A 89 -2.21 18.13 -35.31
CA SER A 89 -1.13 17.84 -36.27
C SER A 89 0.27 17.51 -35.70
N TYR A 90 0.41 17.17 -34.43
CA TYR A 90 1.68 16.86 -33.78
C TYR A 90 1.82 15.34 -33.55
N LYS A 91 2.75 14.73 -34.29
CA LYS A 91 3.25 13.35 -34.12
C LYS A 91 4.76 13.37 -34.36
N GLU A 92 5.55 13.57 -33.29
CA GLU A 92 7.03 13.50 -33.36
C GLU A 92 7.60 12.22 -32.72
N TRP A 93 6.79 11.39 -32.05
CA TRP A 93 7.24 10.10 -31.51
C TRP A 93 7.39 9.01 -32.57
N SER A 94 8.21 8.01 -32.25
CA SER A 94 8.45 6.86 -33.11
C SER A 94 7.19 6.01 -33.27
N THR A 95 6.79 5.81 -34.52
CA THR A 95 5.80 4.78 -34.90
C THR A 95 6.45 3.46 -35.32
N ASN A 96 7.78 3.43 -35.41
CA ASN A 96 8.55 2.23 -35.74
C ASN A 96 8.84 1.42 -34.48
N VAL A 97 7.78 0.89 -33.87
CA VAL A 97 7.83 0.07 -32.66
C VAL A 97 7.24 -1.32 -32.89
N ASN A 98 7.75 -2.33 -32.20
CA ASN A 98 7.29 -3.71 -32.39
C ASN A 98 6.00 -4.01 -31.60
N MET A 99 4.86 -3.66 -32.20
CA MET A 99 3.52 -3.93 -31.64
C MET A 99 2.94 -5.31 -32.02
N GLY A 100 3.66 -6.10 -32.82
CA GLY A 100 3.19 -7.42 -33.26
C GLY A 100 3.03 -8.44 -32.12
N PRO A 101 2.47 -9.63 -32.38
CA PRO A 101 2.33 -10.70 -31.39
C PRO A 101 3.71 -11.17 -30.88
N PHE A 102 3.77 -11.83 -29.71
CA PHE A 102 5.06 -12.33 -29.20
C PHE A 102 5.63 -13.51 -29.98
N ARG A 103 4.81 -14.17 -30.81
CA ARG A 103 5.23 -15.25 -31.72
C ARG A 103 5.03 -14.82 -33.16
N GLU A 104 6.12 -14.86 -33.93
CA GLU A 104 6.06 -14.66 -35.37
C GLU A 104 5.23 -15.76 -36.05
N GLY A 105 4.49 -15.38 -37.09
CA GLY A 105 3.68 -16.29 -37.89
C GLY A 105 2.30 -16.64 -37.32
N ILE A 106 1.93 -16.14 -36.13
CA ILE A 106 0.54 -16.18 -35.65
C ILE A 106 -0.27 -15.09 -36.38
N PRO A 107 -1.43 -15.42 -36.97
CA PRO A 107 -2.32 -14.41 -37.55
C PRO A 107 -2.69 -13.37 -36.50
N ILE A 108 -2.52 -12.08 -36.84
CA ILE A 108 -2.89 -10.97 -35.96
C ILE A 108 -4.43 -10.95 -35.85
N PRO A 109 -5.00 -11.15 -34.64
CA PRO A 109 -6.45 -11.09 -34.47
C PRO A 109 -6.99 -9.70 -34.82
N PRO A 110 -8.26 -9.57 -35.26
CA PRO A 110 -8.87 -8.28 -35.55
C PRO A 110 -8.78 -7.28 -34.40
N GLU A 111 -8.79 -7.75 -33.15
CA GLU A 111 -8.71 -6.93 -31.94
C GLU A 111 -7.31 -6.30 -31.73
N ASP A 112 -6.26 -6.88 -32.31
CA ASP A 112 -4.89 -6.36 -32.18
C ASP A 112 -4.65 -5.10 -33.01
N LYS A 113 -5.54 -4.78 -33.97
CA LYS A 113 -5.49 -3.50 -34.69
C LYS A 113 -5.56 -2.30 -33.75
N PHE A 114 -6.18 -2.46 -32.58
CA PHE A 114 -6.31 -1.41 -31.57
C PHE A 114 -5.04 -1.19 -30.75
N ALA A 115 -4.10 -2.16 -30.72
CA ALA A 115 -2.91 -2.04 -29.89
C ALA A 115 -2.05 -0.83 -30.28
N MET A 116 -1.95 -0.53 -31.58
CA MET A 116 -1.25 0.68 -32.05
C MET A 116 -1.99 1.95 -31.63
N ASN A 117 -3.32 1.99 -31.72
CA ASN A 117 -4.11 3.14 -31.27
C ASN A 117 -3.90 3.40 -29.77
N TYR A 118 -3.92 2.34 -28.94
CA TYR A 118 -3.65 2.47 -27.52
C TYR A 118 -2.22 2.91 -27.22
N TYR A 119 -1.24 2.43 -27.98
CA TYR A 119 0.13 2.92 -27.88
C TYR A 119 0.23 4.41 -28.23
N GLU A 120 -0.42 4.87 -29.30
CA GLU A 120 -0.49 6.29 -29.64
C GLU A 120 -1.16 7.10 -28.53
N SER A 121 -2.29 6.65 -27.98
CA SER A 121 -2.95 7.30 -26.84
C SER A 121 -2.03 7.40 -25.61
N LEU A 122 -1.22 6.37 -25.33
CA LEU A 122 -0.20 6.45 -24.28
C LEU A 122 0.81 7.56 -24.57
N GLN A 123 1.34 7.63 -25.80
CA GLN A 123 2.32 8.67 -26.15
C GLN A 123 1.75 10.08 -26.03
N TYR A 124 0.48 10.28 -26.44
CA TYR A 124 -0.22 11.56 -26.23
C TYR A 124 -0.29 11.93 -24.75
N MET A 125 -0.73 11.00 -23.89
CA MET A 125 -0.81 11.28 -22.46
C MET A 125 0.56 11.60 -21.86
N LEU A 126 1.61 10.85 -22.22
CA LEU A 126 2.97 11.14 -21.75
C LEU A 126 3.42 12.54 -22.19
N TYR A 127 3.18 12.90 -23.46
CA TYR A 127 3.51 14.22 -24.00
C TYR A 127 2.76 15.36 -23.28
N GLU A 128 1.43 15.26 -23.14
CA GLU A 128 0.60 16.30 -22.51
C GLU A 128 0.93 16.51 -21.03
N THR A 129 1.40 15.45 -20.36
CA THR A 129 1.78 15.48 -18.94
C THR A 129 3.26 15.75 -18.71
N GLY A 130 4.06 15.90 -19.78
CA GLY A 130 5.48 16.25 -19.70
C GLY A 130 6.42 15.09 -19.35
N TYR A 131 5.97 13.84 -19.54
CA TYR A 131 6.79 12.63 -19.39
C TYR A 131 7.50 12.26 -20.71
N PRO A 132 8.64 11.55 -20.63
CA PRO A 132 9.35 11.10 -21.82
C PRO A 132 8.56 10.05 -22.61
N GLU A 133 8.81 10.00 -23.92
CA GLU A 133 8.30 8.97 -24.83
C GLU A 133 8.69 7.55 -24.35
N THR A 134 7.84 6.56 -24.66
CA THR A 134 8.14 5.15 -24.42
C THR A 134 9.36 4.70 -25.22
N VAL A 135 10.31 4.08 -24.53
CA VAL A 135 11.51 3.51 -25.18
C VAL A 135 11.25 2.06 -25.59
N ASP A 136 11.37 1.75 -26.88
CA ASP A 136 11.28 0.37 -27.39
C ASP A 136 12.56 -0.42 -27.08
N ARG A 137 12.41 -1.51 -26.30
CA ARG A 137 13.47 -2.46 -25.93
C ARG A 137 13.18 -3.88 -26.42
N THR A 138 12.21 -4.06 -27.31
CA THR A 138 11.73 -5.38 -27.76
C THR A 138 12.80 -6.19 -28.53
N SER A 139 13.82 -5.52 -29.08
CA SER A 139 14.96 -6.15 -29.75
C SER A 139 15.89 -6.91 -28.81
N GLN A 140 15.84 -6.63 -27.51
CA GLN A 140 16.64 -7.30 -26.47
C GLN A 140 15.71 -7.86 -25.39
N PRO A 141 15.23 -9.11 -25.53
CA PRO A 141 14.33 -9.71 -24.55
C PRO A 141 14.93 -9.70 -23.15
N ILE A 142 14.13 -9.25 -22.19
CA ILE A 142 14.51 -9.19 -20.79
C ILE A 142 14.42 -10.59 -20.20
N SER A 143 15.54 -11.06 -19.66
CA SER A 143 15.53 -12.22 -18.76
C SER A 143 14.87 -11.80 -17.46
N ALA A 144 13.58 -12.08 -17.33
CA ALA A 144 12.83 -11.78 -16.13
C ALA A 144 13.49 -12.44 -14.91
N GLN A 145 13.55 -11.72 -13.79
CA GLN A 145 13.86 -12.35 -12.52
C GLN A 145 12.79 -13.41 -12.24
N LYS A 146 13.20 -14.65 -11.97
CA LYS A 146 12.28 -15.77 -11.68
C LYS A 146 11.29 -15.44 -10.55
N ASN A 147 11.67 -14.52 -9.65
CA ASN A 147 10.99 -14.21 -8.41
C ASN A 147 10.51 -12.74 -8.30
N ALA A 148 9.94 -12.20 -9.38
CA ALA A 148 9.43 -10.82 -9.40
C ALA A 148 7.90 -10.76 -9.45
N VAL A 149 7.32 -9.89 -8.61
CA VAL A 149 5.91 -9.50 -8.69
C VAL A 149 5.58 -9.00 -10.09
N SER A 150 4.47 -9.44 -10.66
CA SER A 150 4.03 -9.06 -12.00
C SER A 150 2.52 -8.87 -11.99
N VAL A 151 2.09 -7.62 -11.79
CA VAL A 151 0.68 -7.22 -11.93
C VAL A 151 0.41 -6.98 -13.42
N CYS A 152 -0.46 -7.79 -14.01
CA CYS A 152 -0.87 -7.68 -15.40
C CYS A 152 -2.12 -6.81 -15.49
N VAL A 153 -2.01 -5.63 -16.11
CA VAL A 153 -3.12 -4.72 -16.39
C VAL A 153 -3.44 -4.81 -17.89
N LEU A 154 -4.46 -5.58 -18.24
CA LEU A 154 -4.93 -5.73 -19.61
C LEU A 154 -5.92 -4.61 -19.92
N ALA A 155 -5.48 -3.55 -20.59
CA ALA A 155 -6.24 -2.30 -20.66
C ALA A 155 -5.80 -1.40 -21.83
N CYS A 156 -6.66 -0.43 -22.14
CA CYS A 156 -6.21 0.80 -22.78
C CYS A 156 -5.57 1.69 -21.68
N PRO A 157 -4.55 2.50 -22.01
CA PRO A 157 -3.83 3.27 -21.00
C PRO A 157 -4.70 4.36 -20.35
N VAL A 158 -5.74 4.85 -21.04
CA VAL A 158 -6.61 5.94 -20.57
C VAL A 158 -7.35 5.54 -19.28
N GLU A 159 -7.78 4.29 -19.17
CA GLU A 159 -8.56 3.80 -18.02
C GLU A 159 -7.68 3.58 -16.78
N CYS A 160 -6.40 3.27 -16.98
CA CYS A 160 -5.52 2.75 -15.94
C CYS A 160 -4.26 3.59 -15.69
N MET A 161 -4.11 4.77 -16.32
CA MET A 161 -2.91 5.60 -16.19
C MET A 161 -2.57 5.90 -14.71
N ALA A 162 -3.57 6.18 -13.87
CA ALA A 162 -3.36 6.39 -12.44
C ALA A 162 -2.75 5.16 -11.76
N ILE A 163 -3.25 3.95 -12.09
CA ILE A 163 -2.76 2.67 -11.54
C ILE A 163 -1.32 2.42 -11.98
N LEU A 164 -0.99 2.69 -13.25
CA LEU A 164 0.34 2.48 -13.82
C LEU A 164 1.38 3.42 -13.21
N MET A 165 1.04 4.72 -13.09
CA MET A 165 1.93 5.72 -12.51
C MET A 165 2.15 5.51 -11.00
N GLU A 166 1.09 5.16 -10.27
CA GLU A 166 1.21 4.78 -8.86
C GLU A 166 2.04 3.50 -8.69
N GLY A 167 1.84 2.52 -9.57
CA GLY A 167 2.66 1.31 -9.65
C GLY A 167 4.14 1.61 -9.89
N ALA A 168 4.44 2.61 -10.72
CA ALA A 168 5.79 3.06 -11.01
C ALA A 168 6.52 3.65 -9.79
N GLU A 169 5.77 4.28 -8.89
CA GLU A 169 6.30 4.86 -7.65
C GLU A 169 6.48 3.80 -6.55
N GLN A 170 5.48 2.94 -6.37
CA GLN A 170 5.48 1.90 -5.33
C GLN A 170 6.37 0.70 -5.67
N CYS A 171 6.26 0.15 -6.89
CA CYS A 171 7.00 -1.03 -7.32
C CYS A 171 7.39 -0.93 -8.82
N PRO A 172 8.39 -0.09 -9.13
CA PRO A 172 8.78 0.21 -10.52
C PRO A 172 9.08 -1.06 -11.33
N GLY A 173 8.51 -1.16 -12.52
CA GLY A 173 8.68 -2.30 -13.43
C GLY A 173 7.83 -3.54 -13.11
N SER A 174 6.97 -3.50 -12.10
CA SER A 174 6.14 -4.65 -11.68
C SER A 174 4.66 -4.54 -12.04
N VAL A 175 4.16 -3.32 -12.26
CA VAL A 175 2.81 -3.09 -12.82
C VAL A 175 2.95 -2.90 -14.33
N LEU A 176 2.38 -3.83 -15.09
CA LEU A 176 2.65 -4.01 -16.51
C LEU A 176 1.39 -3.78 -17.33
N LEU A 177 1.43 -2.80 -18.23
CA LEU A 177 0.37 -2.55 -19.18
C LEU A 177 0.47 -3.52 -20.36
N VAL A 178 -0.60 -4.27 -20.60
CA VAL A 178 -0.72 -5.21 -21.71
C VAL A 178 -1.79 -4.71 -22.66
N LEU A 179 -1.39 -4.38 -23.89
CA LEU A 179 -2.27 -3.76 -24.89
C LEU A 179 -2.98 -4.79 -25.79
N SER A 180 -2.62 -6.07 -25.68
CA SER A 180 -3.14 -7.15 -26.51
C SER A 180 -3.15 -8.48 -25.76
N THR A 181 -4.20 -9.27 -25.95
CA THR A 181 -4.28 -10.64 -25.44
C THR A 181 -3.29 -11.58 -26.13
N THR A 182 -2.81 -11.27 -27.34
CA THR A 182 -1.76 -12.03 -28.01
C THR A 182 -0.39 -11.84 -27.40
N TRP A 183 -0.22 -10.95 -26.41
CA TRP A 183 1.01 -10.79 -25.62
C TRP A 183 1.05 -11.71 -24.40
N LEU A 184 -0.04 -12.44 -24.17
CA LEU A 184 -0.22 -13.33 -23.03
C LEU A 184 -0.25 -14.79 -23.49
N SER A 185 0.03 -15.70 -22.56
CA SER A 185 -0.24 -17.11 -22.73
C SER A 185 -0.76 -17.73 -21.45
N LYS A 186 -1.64 -18.72 -21.59
CA LYS A 186 -2.25 -19.44 -20.47
C LYS A 186 -1.76 -20.89 -20.46
N LYS A 187 -1.34 -21.39 -19.29
CA LYS A 187 -0.93 -22.79 -19.10
C LYS A 187 -1.66 -23.38 -17.90
N LYS A 188 -1.87 -24.69 -17.87
CA LYS A 188 -2.44 -25.35 -16.69
C LYS A 188 -1.57 -25.04 -15.47
N SER A 189 -2.22 -24.76 -14.34
CA SER A 189 -1.52 -24.52 -13.08
C SER A 189 -0.84 -25.80 -12.60
N GLU A 190 0.40 -25.66 -12.15
CA GLU A 190 1.17 -26.76 -11.55
C GLU A 190 0.78 -26.99 -10.09
N THR A 191 0.18 -25.99 -9.44
CA THR A 191 -0.14 -26.00 -8.01
C THR A 191 -1.63 -26.16 -7.73
N LYS A 192 -2.50 -25.91 -8.71
CA LYS A 192 -3.96 -25.96 -8.54
C LYS A 192 -4.66 -26.66 -9.69
N GLU A 193 -5.26 -27.81 -9.41
CA GLU A 193 -6.02 -28.56 -10.40
C GLU A 193 -7.21 -27.75 -10.92
N GLY A 194 -7.47 -27.83 -12.23
CA GLY A 194 -8.58 -27.13 -12.90
C GLY A 194 -8.33 -25.64 -13.20
N LEU A 195 -7.27 -25.03 -12.64
CA LEU A 195 -6.94 -23.62 -12.86
C LEU A 195 -5.77 -23.43 -13.82
N TYR A 196 -5.55 -22.18 -14.20
CA TYR A 196 -4.54 -21.79 -15.17
C TYR A 196 -3.68 -20.64 -14.68
N SER A 197 -2.42 -20.75 -15.04
CA SER A 197 -1.37 -19.76 -14.87
C SER A 197 -1.25 -18.87 -16.09
N LEU A 198 -1.30 -17.56 -15.88
CA LEU A 198 -1.13 -16.55 -16.94
C LEU A 198 0.32 -16.08 -17.02
N TYR A 199 0.84 -15.93 -18.24
CA TYR A 199 2.22 -15.53 -18.51
C TYR A 199 2.28 -14.36 -19.50
N ILE A 200 3.12 -13.38 -19.20
CA ILE A 200 3.31 -12.14 -19.95
C ILE A 200 4.60 -12.26 -20.78
N HIS A 201 4.46 -12.18 -22.11
CA HIS A 201 5.59 -12.23 -23.05
C HIS A 201 6.01 -10.86 -23.54
N LYS A 202 5.07 -9.90 -23.55
CA LYS A 202 5.30 -8.52 -23.96
C LYS A 202 4.42 -7.59 -23.10
N ALA A 203 4.95 -6.44 -22.69
CA ALA A 203 4.20 -5.42 -21.97
C ALA A 203 4.91 -4.07 -22.06
N ILE A 204 4.21 -3.02 -21.64
CA ILE A 204 4.83 -1.73 -21.33
C ILE A 204 5.03 -1.64 -19.82
N SER A 205 6.28 -1.46 -19.39
CA SER A 205 6.64 -1.28 -17.98
C SER A 205 6.81 0.21 -17.65
N PHE A 206 6.49 0.56 -16.40
CA PHE A 206 6.56 1.93 -15.90
C PHE A 206 7.62 2.03 -14.80
N GLY A 207 8.53 2.99 -14.97
CA GLY A 207 9.56 3.37 -14.01
C GLY A 207 9.24 4.70 -13.31
N ARG A 208 10.00 5.00 -12.26
CA ARG A 208 9.89 6.28 -11.53
C ARG A 208 10.00 7.47 -12.47
N ALA A 209 9.35 8.57 -12.10
CA ALA A 209 9.31 9.80 -12.90
C ALA A 209 8.72 9.61 -14.33
N GLY A 210 7.83 8.63 -14.50
CA GLY A 210 7.05 8.42 -15.73
C GLY A 210 7.82 7.86 -16.92
N GLN A 211 9.03 7.35 -16.72
CA GLN A 211 9.75 6.67 -17.80
C GLN A 211 9.10 5.33 -18.14
N THR A 212 8.74 5.12 -19.40
CA THR A 212 8.08 3.89 -19.87
C THR A 212 8.96 3.11 -20.85
N TYR A 213 8.78 1.79 -20.88
CA TYR A 213 9.53 0.87 -21.76
C TYR A 213 8.63 -0.18 -22.38
N LEU A 214 8.67 -0.34 -23.71
CA LEU A 214 8.05 -1.47 -24.40
C LEU A 214 9.01 -2.65 -24.42
N GLU A 215 8.64 -3.75 -23.75
CA GLU A 215 9.57 -4.82 -23.39
C GLU A 215 9.02 -6.20 -23.76
N THR A 216 9.91 -7.10 -24.18
CA THR A 216 9.64 -8.54 -24.35
C THR A 216 10.36 -9.34 -23.26
N TYR A 217 9.78 -10.48 -22.86
CA TYR A 217 10.28 -11.29 -21.75
C TYR A 217 10.60 -12.72 -22.20
N ASN A 218 11.81 -13.19 -21.90
CA ASN A 218 12.22 -14.57 -22.14
C ASN A 218 13.11 -15.11 -21.00
N PRO A 219 12.64 -16.07 -20.18
CA PRO A 219 11.30 -16.66 -20.21
C PRO A 219 10.20 -15.63 -19.86
N PRO A 220 8.92 -15.90 -20.19
CA PRO A 220 7.83 -14.97 -19.92
C PRO A 220 7.60 -14.80 -18.41
N ARG A 221 7.14 -13.62 -18.00
CA ARG A 221 6.83 -13.32 -16.60
C ARG A 221 5.56 -14.02 -16.16
N ARG A 222 5.56 -14.61 -14.97
CA ARG A 222 4.35 -15.18 -14.38
C ARG A 222 3.50 -14.05 -13.77
N THR A 223 2.25 -13.92 -14.20
CA THR A 223 1.29 -13.01 -13.57
C THR A 223 1.01 -13.44 -12.13
N THR A 224 1.13 -12.49 -11.20
CA THR A 224 0.85 -12.66 -9.77
C THR A 224 -0.40 -11.90 -9.32
N TYR A 225 -0.89 -10.99 -10.16
CA TYR A 225 -2.16 -10.28 -9.99
C TYR A 225 -2.70 -9.88 -11.36
N PHE A 226 -4.00 -9.99 -11.58
CA PHE A 226 -4.61 -9.67 -12.87
C PHE A 226 -5.69 -8.59 -12.76
N VAL A 227 -5.68 -7.65 -13.69
CA VAL A 227 -6.71 -6.62 -13.84
C VAL A 227 -7.14 -6.61 -15.31
N ASN A 228 -8.45 -6.69 -15.55
CA ASN A 228 -9.01 -6.79 -16.90
C ASN A 228 -9.95 -5.62 -17.20
N PHE A 229 -9.56 -4.80 -18.18
CA PHE A 229 -10.38 -3.74 -18.75
C PHE A 229 -10.74 -4.02 -20.23
N PHE A 230 -10.43 -5.18 -20.80
CA PHE A 230 -10.86 -5.57 -22.15
C PHE A 230 -12.20 -6.29 -22.14
N THR A 231 -13.19 -5.57 -21.61
CA THR A 231 -14.58 -6.02 -21.51
C THR A 231 -15.50 -5.12 -22.34
N LYS A 232 -16.70 -5.63 -22.66
CA LYS A 232 -17.71 -4.87 -23.42
C LYS A 232 -18.06 -3.55 -22.71
N ALA A 233 -18.08 -3.56 -21.37
CA ALA A 233 -18.35 -2.40 -20.52
C ALA A 233 -17.24 -1.35 -20.62
N CYS A 234 -16.01 -1.76 -20.36
CA CYS A 234 -14.87 -0.85 -20.26
C CYS A 234 -14.42 -0.27 -21.60
N THR A 235 -14.75 -0.94 -22.71
CA THR A 235 -14.29 -0.56 -24.06
C THR A 235 -15.41 -0.06 -24.95
N ASN A 236 -16.58 0.25 -24.39
CA ASN A 236 -17.77 0.68 -25.13
C ASN A 236 -18.10 -0.27 -26.31
N GLY A 237 -17.97 -1.59 -26.06
CA GLY A 237 -18.21 -2.65 -27.04
C GLY A 237 -17.07 -2.95 -28.02
N GLN A 238 -15.97 -2.21 -28.01
CA GLN A 238 -14.87 -2.40 -28.98
C GLN A 238 -14.08 -3.69 -28.74
N ARG A 239 -13.96 -4.14 -27.49
CA ARG A 239 -13.26 -5.38 -27.10
C ARG A 239 -14.07 -6.25 -26.16
N HIS A 240 -13.87 -7.56 -26.31
CA HIS A 240 -14.50 -8.58 -25.46
C HIS A 240 -13.59 -9.81 -25.25
N ASP A 241 -12.38 -9.79 -25.79
CA ASP A 241 -11.42 -10.89 -25.77
C ASP A 241 -10.80 -11.10 -24.37
N GLY A 242 -10.82 -10.08 -23.49
CA GLY A 242 -10.41 -10.21 -22.10
C GLY A 242 -11.21 -11.25 -21.30
N LYS A 243 -12.48 -11.49 -21.68
CA LYS A 243 -13.35 -12.50 -21.04
C LYS A 243 -12.77 -13.92 -21.07
N GLN A 244 -12.07 -14.27 -22.14
CA GLN A 244 -11.48 -15.61 -22.26
C GLN A 244 -10.19 -15.74 -21.43
N VAL A 245 -9.49 -14.61 -21.24
CA VAL A 245 -8.25 -14.54 -20.48
C VAL A 245 -8.51 -14.66 -18.98
N GLU A 246 -9.55 -13.99 -18.46
CA GLU A 246 -9.85 -13.91 -17.04
C GLU A 246 -10.34 -15.22 -16.40
N ALA A 247 -10.90 -16.15 -17.17
CA ALA A 247 -11.52 -17.36 -16.64
C ALA A 247 -10.51 -18.28 -15.92
N ASP A 248 -10.91 -18.93 -14.83
CA ASP A 248 -10.16 -20.02 -14.18
C ASP A 248 -8.68 -19.69 -13.87
N LEU A 249 -8.36 -18.44 -13.56
CA LEU A 249 -7.01 -18.04 -13.19
C LEU A 249 -6.66 -18.47 -11.77
N ASP A 250 -5.40 -18.87 -11.58
CA ASP A 250 -4.87 -19.28 -10.27
C ASP A 250 -4.29 -18.12 -9.46
N CYS A 251 -4.22 -16.90 -10.00
CA CYS A 251 -3.73 -15.72 -9.32
C CYS A 251 -4.87 -14.81 -8.82
N PRO A 252 -4.61 -13.97 -7.80
CA PRO A 252 -5.50 -12.87 -7.43
C PRO A 252 -5.89 -11.97 -8.60
N MET A 253 -7.09 -11.41 -8.57
CA MET A 253 -7.56 -10.50 -9.60
C MET A 253 -8.48 -9.41 -9.05
N SER A 254 -8.41 -8.23 -9.66
CA SER A 254 -9.33 -7.14 -9.36
C SER A 254 -10.55 -7.20 -10.27
N SER A 255 -11.68 -7.43 -9.63
CA SER A 255 -13.01 -7.62 -10.21
C SER A 255 -13.10 -8.82 -11.17
N SER A 256 -14.30 -9.02 -11.71
CA SER A 256 -14.59 -9.95 -12.80
C SER A 256 -15.82 -9.46 -13.55
N LEU A 257 -16.08 -10.01 -14.75
CA LEU A 257 -17.32 -9.71 -15.45
C LEU A 257 -18.59 -10.04 -14.66
N LYS A 258 -18.53 -11.01 -13.74
CA LYS A 258 -19.67 -11.37 -12.88
C LYS A 258 -19.89 -10.34 -11.77
N LEU A 259 -18.81 -9.87 -11.16
CA LEU A 259 -18.87 -8.86 -10.09
C LEU A 259 -19.22 -7.47 -10.62
N ILE A 260 -18.70 -7.10 -11.81
CA ILE A 260 -19.05 -5.83 -12.47
C ILE A 260 -20.57 -5.73 -12.70
N LYS A 261 -21.25 -6.85 -13.00
CA LYS A 261 -22.72 -6.85 -13.13
C LYS A 261 -23.42 -6.35 -11.87
N LEU A 262 -22.88 -6.66 -10.70
CA LEU A 262 -23.42 -6.22 -9.43
C LEU A 262 -23.13 -4.73 -9.22
N THR A 263 -21.87 -4.32 -9.41
CA THR A 263 -21.48 -2.91 -9.17
C THR A 263 -22.13 -1.94 -10.15
N ASP A 264 -22.48 -2.39 -11.35
CA ASP A 264 -23.11 -1.56 -12.39
C ASP A 264 -24.65 -1.68 -12.41
N ASP A 265 -25.24 -2.54 -11.57
CA ASP A 265 -26.68 -2.55 -11.33
C ASP A 265 -27.05 -1.43 -10.35
N LYS A 266 -27.60 -0.35 -10.92
CA LYS A 266 -28.00 0.85 -10.17
C LYS A 266 -29.09 0.56 -9.16
N LEU A 267 -30.02 -0.39 -9.39
CA LEU A 267 -31.05 -0.73 -8.42
C LEU A 267 -30.44 -1.48 -7.22
N TRP A 268 -29.53 -2.41 -7.46
CA TRP A 268 -28.83 -3.12 -6.39
C TRP A 268 -27.97 -2.18 -5.55
N THR A 269 -27.21 -1.30 -6.20
CA THR A 269 -26.39 -0.32 -5.49
C THR A 269 -27.22 0.66 -4.67
N ARG A 270 -28.48 0.96 -5.05
CA ARG A 270 -29.44 1.71 -4.20
C ARG A 270 -29.78 0.96 -2.91
N CYS A 271 -30.07 -0.33 -3.00
CA CYS A 271 -30.30 -1.16 -1.81
C CYS A 271 -29.08 -1.19 -0.89
N ILE A 272 -27.87 -1.21 -1.46
CA ILE A 272 -26.62 -1.12 -0.68
C ILE A 272 -26.49 0.25 0.00
N MET A 273 -26.73 1.35 -0.73
CA MET A 273 -26.69 2.71 -0.18
C MET A 273 -27.68 2.88 0.98
N SER A 274 -28.90 2.39 0.80
CA SER A 274 -29.95 2.34 1.83
C SER A 274 -29.46 1.65 3.11
N ARG A 275 -28.90 0.44 3.00
CA ARG A 275 -28.41 -0.36 4.13
C ARG A 275 -27.34 0.36 4.96
N VAL A 276 -26.53 1.22 4.33
CA VAL A 276 -25.47 1.98 5.00
C VAL A 276 -25.89 3.40 5.40
N GLY A 277 -27.17 3.75 5.24
CA GLY A 277 -27.70 5.08 5.58
C GLY A 277 -27.22 6.19 4.65
N LEU A 278 -26.77 5.87 3.44
CA LEU A 278 -26.46 6.86 2.40
C LEU A 278 -27.75 7.21 1.65
N ALA A 279 -28.10 8.49 1.61
CA ALA A 279 -29.28 8.96 0.89
C ALA A 279 -29.15 8.68 -0.61
N PHE A 280 -30.27 8.36 -1.25
CA PHE A 280 -30.38 8.12 -2.69
C PHE A 280 -31.70 8.71 -3.22
N PRO A 281 -31.87 8.85 -4.55
CA PRO A 281 -33.16 9.23 -5.15
C PRO A 281 -34.25 8.19 -4.92
N GLU A 282 -35.46 8.62 -4.57
CA GLU A 282 -36.61 7.70 -4.57
C GLU A 282 -36.75 7.08 -5.95
N THR A 283 -36.89 5.76 -6.02
CA THR A 283 -36.67 4.98 -7.24
C THR A 283 -37.87 4.09 -7.54
N LEU A 284 -38.44 4.21 -8.73
CA LEU A 284 -39.29 3.20 -9.36
C LEU A 284 -38.48 2.48 -10.44
N ALA A 285 -38.40 1.15 -10.38
CA ALA A 285 -37.57 0.35 -11.26
C ALA A 285 -38.39 -0.70 -12.02
N PHE A 286 -38.21 -0.74 -13.34
CA PHE A 286 -38.77 -1.75 -14.24
C PHE A 286 -37.67 -2.74 -14.62
N VAL A 287 -37.68 -3.92 -14.01
CA VAL A 287 -36.63 -4.94 -14.19
C VAL A 287 -37.05 -5.95 -15.26
N TYR A 288 -36.17 -6.23 -16.23
CA TYR A 288 -36.45 -7.15 -17.34
C TYR A 288 -35.72 -8.47 -17.17
N ASN A 289 -36.44 -9.54 -16.82
CA ASN A 289 -35.87 -10.89 -16.62
C ASN A 289 -34.61 -10.90 -15.74
N VAL A 290 -34.68 -10.22 -14.60
CA VAL A 290 -33.56 -10.12 -13.65
C VAL A 290 -33.71 -11.19 -12.58
N ASP A 291 -32.78 -12.14 -12.55
CA ASP A 291 -32.69 -13.22 -11.54
C ASP A 291 -32.02 -12.76 -10.22
N MET A 292 -31.82 -11.46 -10.02
CA MET A 292 -31.14 -10.91 -8.85
C MET A 292 -32.12 -10.61 -7.71
N VAL A 293 -31.73 -11.01 -6.49
CA VAL A 293 -32.49 -10.70 -5.27
C VAL A 293 -32.07 -9.33 -4.74
N TYR A 294 -33.02 -8.41 -4.69
CA TYR A 294 -32.83 -7.08 -4.10
C TYR A 294 -33.11 -7.13 -2.59
N PRO A 295 -32.12 -6.85 -1.72
CA PRO A 295 -32.29 -6.94 -0.27
C PRO A 295 -33.29 -5.89 0.25
N ASN A 296 -34.20 -6.33 1.13
CA ASN A 296 -35.27 -5.57 1.82
C ASN A 296 -35.66 -4.22 1.18
N GLN A 297 -36.78 -4.20 0.46
CA GLN A 297 -37.33 -2.99 -0.14
C GLN A 297 -37.78 -2.00 0.96
N GLU A 298 -36.97 -0.96 1.20
CA GLU A 298 -37.39 0.21 1.94
C GLU A 298 -38.54 0.94 1.23
N SER A 299 -39.27 1.82 1.92
CA SER A 299 -40.42 2.54 1.37
C SER A 299 -40.13 3.34 0.09
N ASP A 300 -38.86 3.66 -0.17
CA ASP A 300 -38.42 4.59 -1.19
C ASP A 300 -37.87 3.89 -2.46
N ILE A 301 -37.91 2.55 -2.51
CA ILE A 301 -37.57 1.74 -3.70
C ILE A 301 -38.78 0.87 -4.08
N CYS A 302 -39.33 1.08 -5.27
CA CYS A 302 -40.41 0.27 -5.84
C CYS A 302 -39.89 -0.52 -7.05
N VAL A 303 -40.09 -1.84 -7.06
CA VAL A 303 -39.63 -2.73 -8.14
C VAL A 303 -40.80 -3.37 -8.84
N VAL A 304 -40.81 -3.28 -10.18
CA VAL A 304 -41.82 -3.84 -11.07
C VAL A 304 -41.15 -4.87 -11.99
N HIS A 305 -41.49 -6.14 -11.79
CA HIS A 305 -40.95 -7.24 -12.59
C HIS A 305 -41.70 -7.39 -13.92
N ILE A 306 -40.95 -7.46 -15.02
CA ILE A 306 -41.49 -7.66 -16.38
C ILE A 306 -40.81 -8.87 -17.01
N ASP A 307 -41.61 -9.90 -17.31
CA ASP A 307 -41.11 -11.16 -17.86
C ASP A 307 -41.08 -11.19 -19.40
N GLN A 308 -41.88 -10.33 -20.06
CA GLN A 308 -42.02 -10.31 -21.51
C GLN A 308 -42.25 -8.89 -22.04
N LYS A 309 -41.50 -8.48 -23.07
CA LYS A 309 -41.60 -7.15 -23.69
C LYS A 309 -42.93 -6.85 -24.41
N LYS A 310 -43.80 -7.84 -24.67
CA LYS A 310 -44.89 -7.71 -25.66
C LYS A 310 -46.33 -7.68 -25.12
N THR A 311 -46.62 -8.14 -23.91
CA THR A 311 -48.01 -8.25 -23.44
C THR A 311 -48.25 -7.35 -22.23
N ASN A 312 -49.13 -6.36 -22.37
CA ASN A 312 -49.56 -5.44 -21.31
C ASN A 312 -48.50 -4.47 -20.71
N LEU A 313 -47.28 -4.40 -21.28
CA LEU A 313 -46.18 -3.54 -20.79
C LEU A 313 -46.61 -2.08 -20.63
N LYS A 314 -47.25 -1.49 -21.65
CA LYS A 314 -47.72 -0.10 -21.58
C LYS A 314 -48.69 0.12 -20.42
N ALA A 315 -49.65 -0.78 -20.21
CA ALA A 315 -50.62 -0.62 -19.12
C ALA A 315 -49.96 -0.70 -17.74
N ILE A 316 -48.95 -1.58 -17.58
CA ILE A 316 -48.19 -1.70 -16.33
C ILE A 316 -47.38 -0.41 -16.08
N VAL A 317 -46.64 0.05 -17.08
CA VAL A 317 -45.85 1.30 -17.00
C VAL A 317 -46.77 2.49 -16.70
N ASP A 318 -47.91 2.60 -17.40
CA ASP A 318 -48.89 3.68 -17.18
C ASP A 318 -49.35 3.72 -15.71
N VAL A 319 -49.71 2.58 -15.12
CA VAL A 319 -50.20 2.51 -13.73
C VAL A 319 -49.11 2.88 -12.73
N GLU A 320 -47.94 2.24 -12.83
CA GLU A 320 -46.89 2.41 -11.82
C GLU A 320 -46.19 3.77 -11.91
N VAL A 321 -45.97 4.30 -13.11
CA VAL A 321 -45.44 5.66 -13.29
C VAL A 321 -46.41 6.69 -12.73
N ASN A 322 -47.72 6.61 -13.04
CA ASN A 322 -48.68 7.59 -12.52
C ASN A 322 -48.76 7.57 -10.98
N LYS A 323 -48.73 6.39 -10.38
CA LYS A 323 -48.69 6.20 -8.92
C LYS A 323 -47.43 6.84 -8.31
N PHE A 324 -46.27 6.62 -8.92
CA PHE A 324 -45.02 7.23 -8.46
C PHE A 324 -45.05 8.77 -8.59
N LEU A 325 -45.54 9.30 -9.72
CA LEU A 325 -45.65 10.74 -9.95
C LEU A 325 -46.65 11.41 -9.00
N GLU A 326 -47.70 10.71 -8.57
CA GLU A 326 -48.63 11.23 -7.55
C GLU A 326 -47.94 11.43 -6.20
N SER A 327 -47.13 10.45 -5.77
CA SER A 327 -46.29 10.60 -4.57
C SER A 327 -45.29 11.75 -4.71
N CYS A 328 -44.64 11.87 -5.89
CA CYS A 328 -43.72 12.96 -6.20
C CYS A 328 -44.39 14.34 -6.10
N ARG A 329 -45.63 14.49 -6.59
CA ARG A 329 -46.40 15.73 -6.49
C ARG A 329 -46.73 16.10 -5.04
N GLN A 330 -47.08 15.12 -4.21
CA GLN A 330 -47.32 15.34 -2.78
C GLN A 330 -46.06 15.80 -2.03
N LYS A 331 -44.89 15.39 -2.52
CA LYS A 331 -43.56 15.79 -2.00
C LYS A 331 -42.97 17.03 -2.71
N GLU A 332 -43.74 17.69 -3.57
CA GLU A 332 -43.33 18.87 -4.36
C GLU A 332 -42.10 18.66 -5.25
N VAL A 333 -41.86 17.43 -5.71
CA VAL A 333 -40.78 17.11 -6.66
C VAL A 333 -41.12 17.67 -8.03
N LYS A 334 -40.26 18.55 -8.56
CA LYS A 334 -40.51 19.26 -9.84
C LYS A 334 -40.09 18.49 -11.08
N MET A 335 -39.03 17.69 -10.97
CA MET A 335 -38.46 16.94 -12.10
C MET A 335 -38.20 15.48 -11.74
N ILE A 336 -38.18 14.66 -12.78
CA ILE A 336 -38.00 13.22 -12.76
C ILE A 336 -36.85 12.88 -13.70
N VAL A 337 -36.04 11.91 -13.28
CA VAL A 337 -34.94 11.37 -14.08
C VAL A 337 -35.35 9.99 -14.57
N VAL A 338 -35.29 9.76 -15.88
CA VAL A 338 -35.48 8.42 -16.46
C VAL A 338 -34.16 7.96 -17.03
N LYS A 339 -33.71 6.76 -16.64
CA LYS A 339 -32.42 6.23 -17.07
C LYS A 339 -32.37 4.70 -17.11
N PRO A 340 -31.62 4.10 -18.04
CA PRO A 340 -31.33 2.67 -18.02
C PRO A 340 -30.25 2.33 -16.98
N SER A 341 -30.21 1.07 -16.60
CA SER A 341 -29.26 0.48 -15.66
C SER A 341 -28.82 -0.88 -16.19
N GLY A 342 -27.50 -1.08 -16.27
CA GLY A 342 -26.87 -2.27 -16.81
C GLY A 342 -25.46 -1.97 -17.27
N ILE A 343 -24.72 -3.02 -17.65
CA ILE A 343 -23.28 -3.01 -17.94
C ILE A 343 -22.93 -2.11 -19.15
N MET A 344 -23.87 -1.89 -20.06
CA MET A 344 -23.70 -1.06 -21.25
C MET A 344 -24.11 0.41 -21.03
N TRP A 345 -24.70 0.74 -19.88
CA TRP A 345 -25.36 2.01 -19.63
C TRP A 345 -24.54 2.85 -18.64
N HIS A 346 -23.41 3.35 -19.13
CA HIS A 346 -22.47 4.23 -18.40
C HIS A 346 -22.37 5.61 -19.06
N GLY A 347 -21.61 6.53 -18.44
CA GLY A 347 -21.32 7.86 -19.02
C GLY A 347 -22.55 8.74 -19.24
N SER A 348 -23.65 8.46 -18.52
CA SER A 348 -24.97 9.08 -18.69
C SER A 348 -25.71 8.73 -19.98
N SER A 349 -25.28 7.68 -20.69
CA SER A 349 -26.00 7.18 -21.88
C SER A 349 -27.44 6.79 -21.54
N GLY A 350 -28.41 7.36 -22.26
CA GLY A 350 -29.84 7.13 -22.05
C GLY A 350 -30.48 7.85 -20.85
N VAL A 351 -29.74 8.71 -20.15
CA VAL A 351 -30.30 9.53 -19.04
C VAL A 351 -31.08 10.71 -19.61
N THR A 352 -32.30 10.93 -19.13
CA THR A 352 -33.16 12.05 -19.54
C THR A 352 -33.86 12.70 -18.34
N PHE A 353 -34.22 13.97 -18.47
CA PHE A 353 -34.85 14.79 -17.42
C PHE A 353 -36.21 15.29 -17.89
N HIS A 354 -37.23 15.16 -17.03
CA HIS A 354 -38.62 15.46 -17.38
C HIS A 354 -39.33 16.20 -16.26
N TRP A 355 -40.21 17.14 -16.59
CA TRP A 355 -41.05 17.77 -15.56
C TRP A 355 -42.08 16.79 -15.02
N THR A 356 -42.32 16.79 -13.71
CA THR A 356 -43.24 15.86 -13.03
C THR A 356 -44.69 15.91 -13.55
N HIS A 357 -45.09 17.02 -14.19
CA HIS A 357 -46.41 17.16 -14.80
C HIS A 357 -46.52 16.54 -16.20
N ASN A 358 -45.41 16.18 -16.84
CA ASN A 358 -45.39 15.64 -18.20
C ASN A 358 -45.45 14.10 -18.22
N CYS A 359 -46.52 13.54 -17.64
CA CYS A 359 -46.66 12.09 -17.45
C CYS A 359 -46.54 11.28 -18.75
N GLU A 360 -47.14 11.75 -19.84
CA GLU A 360 -47.14 11.04 -21.14
C GLU A 360 -45.73 10.91 -21.74
N GLU A 361 -44.90 11.95 -21.57
CA GLU A 361 -43.52 11.94 -22.05
C GLU A 361 -42.66 10.95 -21.25
N ILE A 362 -42.79 10.96 -19.92
CA ILE A 362 -42.06 10.04 -19.04
C ILE A 362 -42.38 8.58 -19.40
N ILE A 363 -43.67 8.25 -19.55
CA ILE A 363 -44.12 6.91 -19.96
C ILE A 363 -43.54 6.52 -21.31
N LYS A 364 -43.58 7.42 -22.30
CA LYS A 364 -43.03 7.19 -23.63
C LYS A 364 -41.55 6.85 -23.55
N VAL A 365 -40.76 7.64 -22.82
CA VAL A 365 -39.31 7.41 -22.67
C VAL A 365 -39.01 6.11 -21.95
N VAL A 366 -39.78 5.75 -20.91
CA VAL A 366 -39.63 4.45 -20.23
C VAL A 366 -39.83 3.30 -21.24
N LEU A 367 -40.85 3.36 -22.09
CA LEU A 367 -41.11 2.33 -23.10
C LEU A 367 -40.02 2.27 -24.19
N GLU A 368 -39.52 3.44 -24.62
CA GLU A 368 -38.42 3.52 -25.60
C GLU A 368 -37.13 2.92 -25.05
N LEU A 369 -36.75 3.26 -23.81
CA LEU A 369 -35.59 2.65 -23.14
C LEU A 369 -35.80 1.16 -22.92
N PHE A 370 -36.98 0.74 -22.46
CA PHE A 370 -37.27 -0.67 -22.20
C PHE A 370 -37.17 -1.52 -23.48
N ALA A 371 -37.46 -0.93 -24.65
CA ALA A 371 -37.24 -1.60 -25.93
C ALA A 371 -35.76 -1.86 -26.21
N LEU A 372 -34.88 -0.95 -25.79
CA LEU A 372 -33.44 -0.97 -26.06
C LEU A 372 -32.61 -1.81 -25.07
N ILE A 373 -33.05 -1.93 -23.81
CA ILE A 373 -32.28 -2.67 -22.80
C ILE A 373 -32.22 -4.18 -23.08
N ASP A 374 -31.14 -4.84 -22.66
CA ASP A 374 -30.98 -6.28 -22.79
C ASP A 374 -31.68 -7.04 -21.64
N GLU A 375 -31.83 -8.36 -21.78
CA GLU A 375 -32.27 -9.22 -20.67
C GLU A 375 -31.28 -9.13 -19.51
N GLY A 376 -31.78 -8.87 -18.29
CA GLY A 376 -30.98 -8.60 -17.10
C GLY A 376 -30.74 -7.11 -16.80
N ASP A 377 -31.19 -6.19 -17.66
CA ASP A 377 -31.09 -4.74 -17.43
C ASP A 377 -32.40 -4.17 -16.83
N THR A 378 -32.35 -2.91 -16.40
CA THR A 378 -33.44 -2.21 -15.71
C THR A 378 -33.65 -0.80 -16.27
N VAL A 379 -34.90 -0.31 -16.30
CA VAL A 379 -35.20 1.13 -16.49
C VAL A 379 -35.63 1.73 -15.15
N LEU A 380 -34.98 2.82 -14.75
CA LEU A 380 -35.24 3.55 -13.51
C LEU A 380 -35.97 4.86 -13.80
N VAL A 381 -36.96 5.16 -12.96
CA VAL A 381 -37.67 6.43 -12.87
C VAL A 381 -37.42 6.97 -11.46
N GLU A 382 -36.62 8.01 -11.35
CA GLU A 382 -36.12 8.53 -10.07
C GLU A 382 -36.54 9.98 -9.83
N THR A 383 -36.65 10.37 -8.56
CA THR A 383 -36.81 11.79 -8.20
C THR A 383 -35.55 12.59 -8.52
N PHE A 384 -35.71 13.78 -9.10
CA PHE A 384 -34.58 14.69 -9.29
C PHE A 384 -34.16 15.31 -7.96
N ILE A 385 -32.84 15.34 -7.71
CA ILE A 385 -32.27 15.90 -6.49
C ILE A 385 -31.68 17.28 -6.80
N GLU A 386 -32.29 18.34 -6.23
CA GLU A 386 -31.77 19.70 -6.38
C GLU A 386 -30.41 19.85 -5.67
N THR A 387 -29.41 20.37 -6.41
CA THR A 387 -28.07 20.63 -5.89
C THR A 387 -27.99 21.96 -5.13
N ILE A 388 -26.99 22.11 -4.27
CA ILE A 388 -26.67 23.39 -3.64
C ILE A 388 -26.48 24.51 -4.69
N LYS A 389 -26.95 25.72 -4.37
CA LYS A 389 -26.80 26.91 -5.22
C LYS A 389 -25.69 27.82 -4.69
N PRO A 390 -24.95 28.53 -5.57
CA PRO A 390 -23.95 29.50 -5.15
C PRO A 390 -24.59 30.67 -4.40
N ASN A 391 -23.86 31.27 -3.45
CA ASN A 391 -24.34 32.39 -2.65
C ASN A 391 -24.47 33.67 -3.50
N LYS A 392 -25.63 34.35 -3.43
CA LYS A 392 -25.95 35.57 -4.21
C LYS A 392 -24.99 36.75 -3.97
N SER A 393 -24.20 36.71 -2.91
CA SER A 393 -23.20 37.73 -2.54
C SER A 393 -21.87 37.60 -3.30
N VAL A 394 -21.61 36.47 -3.96
CA VAL A 394 -20.43 36.30 -4.83
C VAL A 394 -20.75 36.91 -6.19
N LYS A 395 -20.16 38.08 -6.50
CA LYS A 395 -20.25 38.71 -7.83
C LYS A 395 -19.49 37.83 -8.84
N VAL A 396 -20.18 36.88 -9.46
CA VAL A 396 -19.65 36.16 -10.62
C VAL A 396 -19.53 37.18 -11.77
N PRO A 397 -18.39 37.27 -12.49
CA PRO A 397 -18.24 38.20 -13.60
C PRO A 397 -19.34 37.97 -14.65
N ALA A 398 -19.85 39.06 -15.23
CA ALA A 398 -20.96 39.10 -16.19
C ALA A 398 -20.64 38.51 -17.57
N TRP A 399 -19.80 37.47 -17.65
CA TRP A 399 -19.62 36.64 -18.84
C TRP A 399 -20.47 35.37 -18.66
N GLY A 400 -21.77 35.54 -18.92
CA GLY A 400 -22.76 34.49 -19.20
C GLY A 400 -22.64 33.14 -18.49
N CYS A 401 -23.15 33.03 -17.25
CA CYS A 401 -24.02 31.95 -16.79
C CYS A 401 -24.29 32.10 -15.30
N THR A 402 -25.35 32.83 -14.98
CA THR A 402 -25.94 32.87 -13.64
C THR A 402 -27.36 32.39 -13.80
N ASP A 403 -27.63 31.12 -13.44
CA ASP A 403 -28.73 30.79 -12.51
C ASP A 403 -28.90 29.29 -12.24
N ASP A 404 -28.35 28.38 -13.06
CA ASP A 404 -28.53 26.93 -12.85
C ASP A 404 -27.25 26.12 -13.12
N CYS A 405 -26.37 25.96 -12.12
CA CYS A 405 -25.23 25.04 -12.15
C CYS A 405 -25.45 23.85 -11.20
N ALA A 406 -25.03 22.66 -11.62
CA ALA A 406 -25.05 21.44 -10.82
C ALA A 406 -23.64 21.09 -10.33
N VAL A 407 -23.52 20.75 -9.04
CA VAL A 407 -22.28 20.25 -8.45
C VAL A 407 -22.36 18.74 -8.35
N ARG A 408 -21.45 18.07 -9.06
CA ARG A 408 -21.16 16.66 -8.92
C ARG A 408 -19.99 16.47 -7.97
N LEU A 409 -20.05 15.42 -7.17
CA LEU A 409 -18.97 14.95 -6.32
C LEU A 409 -18.70 13.48 -6.64
N ARG A 410 -17.44 13.10 -6.87
CA ARG A 410 -17.04 11.69 -7.02
C ARG A 410 -16.10 11.29 -5.88
N SER A 411 -16.39 10.16 -5.25
CA SER A 411 -15.53 9.49 -4.29
C SER A 411 -14.92 8.26 -4.92
N THR A 412 -13.60 8.09 -4.81
CA THR A 412 -12.90 6.84 -5.17
C THR A 412 -12.66 6.04 -3.90
N VAL A 413 -13.07 4.79 -3.90
CA VAL A 413 -12.97 3.89 -2.74
C VAL A 413 -12.16 2.68 -3.15
N CYS A 414 -11.12 2.37 -2.38
CA CYS A 414 -10.24 1.24 -2.61
C CYS A 414 -10.36 0.23 -1.46
N ARG A 415 -10.27 -1.06 -1.79
CA ARG A 415 -10.05 -2.13 -0.84
C ARG A 415 -8.57 -2.17 -0.47
N ARG A 416 -8.28 -2.23 0.82
CA ARG A 416 -6.93 -2.42 1.37
C ARG A 416 -6.57 -3.91 1.41
N TYR A 417 -5.29 -4.20 1.56
CA TYR A 417 -4.80 -5.58 1.66
C TYR A 417 -5.34 -6.34 2.88
N ASP A 418 -5.76 -5.62 3.93
CA ASP A 418 -6.38 -6.16 5.14
C ASP A 418 -7.90 -6.33 4.99
N ASP A 419 -8.42 -6.23 3.76
CA ASP A 419 -9.85 -6.32 3.45
C ASP A 419 -10.71 -5.27 4.18
N SER A 420 -10.16 -4.07 4.39
CA SER A 420 -10.93 -2.88 4.78
C SER A 420 -11.13 -1.90 3.61
N ALA A 421 -12.27 -1.22 3.54
CA ALA A 421 -12.49 -0.16 2.56
C ALA A 421 -11.92 1.19 3.01
N VAL A 422 -11.41 1.97 2.05
CA VAL A 422 -10.99 3.36 2.28
C VAL A 422 -11.40 4.26 1.12
N ALA A 423 -12.04 5.39 1.44
CA ALA A 423 -12.27 6.47 0.48
C ALA A 423 -11.03 7.39 0.41
N THR A 424 -10.39 7.45 -0.76
CA THR A 424 -9.09 8.11 -0.98
C THR A 424 -9.24 9.50 -1.56
N ASN A 425 -9.89 9.60 -2.73
CA ASN A 425 -10.08 10.85 -3.45
C ASN A 425 -11.55 11.27 -3.43
N VAL A 426 -11.79 12.54 -3.14
CA VAL A 426 -13.11 13.17 -3.15
C VAL A 426 -12.99 14.46 -3.99
N ASN A 427 -13.42 14.38 -5.25
CA ASN A 427 -13.31 15.47 -6.21
C ASN A 427 -14.67 15.98 -6.66
N CYS A 428 -14.73 17.26 -7.04
CA CYS A 428 -15.92 17.92 -7.55
C CYS A 428 -15.79 18.24 -9.03
N GLY A 429 -16.94 18.29 -9.70
CA GLY A 429 -17.10 18.86 -11.04
C GLY A 429 -18.32 19.76 -11.07
N ILE A 430 -18.24 20.86 -11.81
CA ILE A 430 -19.33 21.83 -11.95
C ILE A 430 -19.74 21.89 -13.43
N SER A 431 -21.04 21.77 -13.71
CA SER A 431 -21.62 21.94 -15.04
C SER A 431 -22.97 22.67 -14.95
N PHE A 432 -23.61 22.93 -16.09
CA PHE A 432 -24.96 23.51 -16.16
C PHE A 432 -26.02 22.48 -15.72
N MET A 433 -27.11 22.94 -15.10
CA MET A 433 -28.25 22.05 -14.79
C MET A 433 -29.05 21.72 -16.06
N GLY A 434 -29.69 20.55 -16.06
CA GLY A 434 -30.54 20.07 -17.15
C GLY A 434 -29.85 19.05 -18.06
N GLU A 435 -28.54 18.94 -17.98
CA GLU A 435 -27.73 17.94 -18.69
C GLU A 435 -27.03 17.00 -17.69
N PRO A 436 -26.73 15.75 -18.07
CA PRO A 436 -25.98 14.85 -17.21
C PRO A 436 -24.55 15.37 -16.96
N VAL A 437 -24.18 15.49 -15.69
CA VAL A 437 -22.83 15.91 -15.29
C VAL A 437 -21.93 14.69 -15.14
N ASN A 438 -20.82 14.64 -15.88
CA ASN A 438 -19.85 13.54 -15.81
C ASN A 438 -18.40 14.04 -15.84
N GLY A 439 -17.45 13.11 -15.76
CA GLY A 439 -16.02 13.42 -15.71
C GLY A 439 -15.43 14.04 -16.98
N SER A 440 -16.09 13.88 -18.12
CA SER A 440 -15.67 14.44 -19.41
C SER A 440 -16.23 15.84 -19.67
N THR A 441 -17.28 16.23 -18.94
CA THR A 441 -17.98 17.51 -19.11
C THR A 441 -17.67 18.53 -18.02
N THR A 442 -16.71 18.24 -17.13
CA THR A 442 -16.39 19.09 -15.96
C THR A 442 -14.90 19.28 -15.75
N VAL A 443 -14.53 20.44 -15.20
CA VAL A 443 -13.18 20.68 -14.68
C VAL A 443 -13.11 20.19 -13.23
N LEU A 444 -12.17 19.30 -12.95
CA LEU A 444 -11.99 18.71 -11.63
C LEU A 444 -11.47 19.74 -10.61
N GLN A 445 -12.05 19.73 -9.42
CA GLN A 445 -11.68 20.61 -8.31
C GLN A 445 -11.73 19.87 -6.96
N PRO A 446 -10.94 20.28 -5.95
CA PRO A 446 -11.05 19.72 -4.61
C PRO A 446 -12.36 20.13 -3.94
N LEU A 447 -12.97 19.21 -3.17
CA LEU A 447 -14.25 19.45 -2.49
C LEU A 447 -14.26 20.76 -1.68
N LYS A 448 -13.23 20.99 -0.86
CA LYS A 448 -13.13 22.20 -0.03
C LYS A 448 -13.15 23.49 -0.87
N THR A 449 -12.44 23.51 -1.99
CA THR A 449 -12.41 24.66 -2.90
C THR A 449 -13.79 24.93 -3.50
N THR A 450 -14.49 23.88 -3.93
CA THR A 450 -15.84 24.00 -4.49
C THR A 450 -16.84 24.48 -3.44
N LEU A 451 -16.83 23.93 -2.21
CA LEU A 451 -17.74 24.37 -1.15
C LEU A 451 -17.53 25.84 -0.78
N ILE A 452 -16.28 26.30 -0.67
CA ILE A 452 -15.96 27.71 -0.42
C ILE A 452 -16.46 28.60 -1.56
N ALA A 453 -16.27 28.20 -2.81
CA ALA A 453 -16.78 28.93 -3.98
C ALA A 453 -18.31 29.05 -3.97
N TYR A 454 -19.01 28.06 -3.38
CA TYR A 454 -20.45 28.06 -3.18
C TYR A 454 -20.91 28.80 -1.92
N GLY A 455 -20.00 29.47 -1.21
CA GLY A 455 -20.28 30.30 -0.04
C GLY A 455 -20.37 29.52 1.27
N ILE A 456 -19.89 28.29 1.31
CA ILE A 456 -19.79 27.45 2.51
C ILE A 456 -18.40 27.67 3.08
N THR A 457 -18.28 28.52 4.10
CA THR A 457 -16.98 28.94 4.66
C THR A 457 -16.72 28.43 6.07
N ASP A 458 -17.69 27.75 6.70
CA ASP A 458 -17.49 27.09 7.99
C ASP A 458 -16.64 25.83 7.80
N ASN A 459 -15.40 25.86 8.30
CA ASN A 459 -14.48 24.73 8.18
C ASN A 459 -15.03 23.48 8.88
N ASP A 460 -15.72 23.61 10.00
CA ASP A 460 -16.24 22.45 10.72
C ASP A 460 -17.40 21.81 9.93
N GLU A 461 -18.20 22.60 9.21
CA GLU A 461 -19.24 22.08 8.31
C GLU A 461 -18.64 21.31 7.13
N ILE A 462 -17.59 21.87 6.50
CA ILE A 462 -16.86 21.24 5.38
C ILE A 462 -16.23 19.92 5.85
N GLU A 463 -15.52 19.93 6.98
CA GLU A 463 -14.82 18.75 7.50
C GLU A 463 -15.80 17.65 7.91
N ARG A 464 -16.92 18.00 8.55
CA ARG A 464 -17.99 17.04 8.86
C ARG A 464 -18.59 16.44 7.59
N PHE A 465 -18.83 17.25 6.55
CA PHE A 465 -19.40 16.79 5.29
C PHE A 465 -18.43 15.87 4.53
N GLU A 466 -17.15 16.26 4.42
CA GLU A 466 -16.14 15.42 3.79
C GLU A 466 -15.97 14.07 4.52
N LYS A 467 -15.98 14.10 5.85
CA LYS A 467 -15.94 12.89 6.67
C LYS A 467 -17.15 12.00 6.41
N ASP A 468 -18.37 12.55 6.40
CA ASP A 468 -19.60 11.80 6.11
C ASP A 468 -19.57 11.14 4.72
N VAL A 469 -19.10 11.88 3.70
CA VAL A 469 -18.90 11.32 2.35
C VAL A 469 -17.93 10.16 2.37
N ARG A 470 -16.76 10.31 3.01
CA ARG A 470 -15.72 9.27 3.04
C ARG A 470 -16.17 8.02 3.80
N GLU A 471 -16.77 8.18 4.98
CA GLU A 471 -17.26 7.07 5.80
C GLU A 471 -18.37 6.28 5.10
N LYS A 472 -19.37 6.98 4.54
CA LYS A 472 -20.44 6.31 3.77
C LYS A 472 -19.92 5.65 2.50
N SER A 473 -18.95 6.28 1.82
CA SER A 473 -18.34 5.69 0.63
C SER A 473 -17.60 4.39 0.96
N ALA A 474 -16.81 4.37 2.04
CA ALA A 474 -16.15 3.16 2.52
C ALA A 474 -17.17 2.08 2.91
N ALA A 475 -18.22 2.45 3.65
CA ALA A 475 -19.26 1.52 4.05
C ALA A 475 -20.00 0.86 2.86
N VAL A 476 -20.18 1.58 1.74
CA VAL A 476 -20.73 0.99 0.51
C VAL A 476 -19.83 -0.14 0.02
N LEU A 477 -18.51 0.08 -0.10
CA LEU A 477 -17.58 -0.98 -0.53
C LEU A 477 -17.52 -2.14 0.47
N ASP A 478 -17.52 -1.85 1.79
CA ASP A 478 -17.57 -2.91 2.82
C ASP A 478 -18.84 -3.78 2.68
N SER A 479 -19.98 -3.17 2.35
CA SER A 479 -21.24 -3.89 2.12
C SER A 479 -21.19 -4.75 0.84
N ILE A 480 -20.53 -4.26 -0.22
CA ILE A 480 -20.25 -5.04 -1.44
C ILE A 480 -19.37 -6.24 -1.08
N MET A 481 -18.26 -6.01 -0.36
CA MET A 481 -17.32 -7.05 0.06
C MET A 481 -17.99 -8.11 0.94
N SER A 482 -18.87 -7.70 1.86
CA SER A 482 -19.68 -8.62 2.66
C SER A 482 -20.57 -9.49 1.76
N ARG A 483 -21.24 -8.92 0.75
CA ARG A 483 -22.06 -9.70 -0.17
C ARG A 483 -21.24 -10.67 -1.02
N GLU A 484 -20.06 -10.25 -1.46
CA GLU A 484 -19.13 -11.11 -2.23
C GLU A 484 -18.65 -12.31 -1.41
N SER A 485 -18.55 -12.18 -0.08
CA SER A 485 -18.17 -13.29 0.80
C SER A 485 -19.21 -14.41 0.86
N ASP A 486 -20.47 -14.11 0.52
CA ASP A 486 -21.57 -15.09 0.43
C ASP A 486 -21.66 -15.78 -0.95
N LEU A 487 -20.90 -15.31 -1.94
CA LEU A 487 -20.92 -15.86 -3.31
C LEU A 487 -19.93 -17.02 -3.45
N ASP A 488 -20.33 -18.03 -4.22
CA ASP A 488 -19.41 -19.10 -4.61
C ASP A 488 -18.39 -18.65 -5.68
N THR A 489 -17.41 -19.51 -5.96
CA THR A 489 -16.34 -19.22 -6.94
C THR A 489 -16.87 -18.95 -8.37
N SER A 490 -17.93 -19.65 -8.78
CA SER A 490 -18.55 -19.51 -10.10
C SER A 490 -19.34 -18.20 -10.20
N GLU A 491 -20.07 -17.86 -9.14
CA GLU A 491 -20.81 -16.61 -9.03
C GLU A 491 -19.88 -15.39 -9.01
N ARG A 492 -18.72 -15.48 -8.33
CA ARG A 492 -17.69 -14.44 -8.35
C ARG A 492 -16.96 -14.35 -9.68
N GLY A 493 -17.04 -15.36 -10.55
CA GLY A 493 -16.34 -15.41 -11.83
C GLY A 493 -14.86 -15.80 -11.72
N GLY A 494 -14.45 -16.41 -10.60
CA GLY A 494 -13.07 -16.86 -10.37
C GLY A 494 -12.76 -17.07 -8.89
N LEU A 495 -11.78 -17.94 -8.60
CA LEU A 495 -11.42 -18.32 -7.22
C LEU A 495 -11.01 -17.11 -6.37
N TYR A 496 -10.39 -16.13 -7.01
CA TYR A 496 -9.84 -14.94 -6.35
C TYR A 496 -10.44 -13.62 -6.84
N ALA A 497 -11.54 -13.68 -7.59
CA ALA A 497 -12.23 -12.51 -8.13
C ALA A 497 -12.90 -11.72 -7.01
N GLN A 498 -12.63 -10.43 -6.90
CA GLN A 498 -13.21 -9.55 -5.87
C GLN A 498 -13.20 -8.09 -6.29
N THR A 499 -14.16 -7.29 -5.84
CA THR A 499 -14.16 -5.85 -6.13
C THR A 499 -13.12 -5.14 -5.25
N ASP A 500 -12.11 -4.52 -5.85
CA ASP A 500 -11.10 -3.74 -5.11
C ASP A 500 -11.23 -2.23 -5.25
N VAL A 501 -12.02 -1.75 -6.22
CA VAL A 501 -12.19 -0.33 -6.45
C VAL A 501 -13.61 -0.04 -6.91
N ILE A 502 -14.18 1.01 -6.34
CA ILE A 502 -15.43 1.59 -6.82
C ILE A 502 -15.31 3.12 -6.89
N GLY A 503 -16.02 3.71 -7.84
CA GLY A 503 -16.36 5.13 -7.87
C GLY A 503 -17.79 5.29 -7.40
N ILE A 504 -18.03 6.30 -6.56
CA ILE A 504 -19.38 6.69 -6.16
C ILE A 504 -19.61 8.14 -6.56
N ASP A 505 -20.62 8.36 -7.38
CA ASP A 505 -21.06 9.70 -7.79
C ASP A 505 -22.16 10.19 -6.86
N PHE A 506 -22.02 11.43 -6.42
CA PHE A 506 -22.93 12.12 -5.52
C PHE A 506 -23.37 13.44 -6.11
N VAL A 507 -24.56 13.87 -5.68
CA VAL A 507 -24.96 15.27 -5.69
C VAL A 507 -24.95 15.81 -4.26
N ILE A 508 -24.66 17.10 -4.12
CA ILE A 508 -24.64 17.79 -2.84
C ILE A 508 -25.93 18.59 -2.69
N THR A 509 -26.71 18.32 -1.64
CA THR A 509 -27.95 19.05 -1.34
C THR A 509 -27.96 19.55 0.12
N ARG A 510 -28.97 20.35 0.50
CA ARG A 510 -29.21 20.73 1.90
C ARG A 510 -30.54 20.15 2.37
N ARG A 511 -30.51 19.28 3.39
CA ARG A 511 -31.71 18.79 4.09
C ARG A 511 -31.73 19.35 5.50
N LYS A 512 -32.82 20.01 5.90
CA LYS A 512 -32.96 20.66 7.23
C LYS A 512 -31.74 21.54 7.59
N CYS A 513 -31.27 22.33 6.61
CA CYS A 513 -30.10 23.21 6.70
C CYS A 513 -28.72 22.53 6.77
N VAL A 514 -28.62 21.20 6.71
CA VAL A 514 -27.35 20.46 6.76
C VAL A 514 -26.96 19.98 5.37
N LEU A 515 -25.69 20.11 4.99
CA LEU A 515 -25.16 19.52 3.76
C LEU A 515 -25.33 17.99 3.80
N THR A 516 -25.91 17.42 2.76
CA THR A 516 -26.20 15.99 2.68
C THR A 516 -25.72 15.45 1.34
N PRO A 517 -24.86 14.41 1.32
CA PRO A 517 -24.50 13.74 0.09
C PRO A 517 -25.61 12.77 -0.29
N VAL A 518 -26.00 12.79 -1.58
CA VAL A 518 -26.98 11.84 -2.13
C VAL A 518 -26.29 11.04 -3.23
N GLY A 519 -26.17 9.73 -3.04
CA GLY A 519 -25.53 8.81 -3.99
C GLY A 519 -26.38 8.63 -5.24
N ILE A 520 -25.77 8.81 -6.40
CA ILE A 520 -26.40 8.75 -7.72
C ILE A 520 -25.97 7.49 -8.48
N GLU A 521 -24.73 7.05 -8.36
CA GLU A 521 -24.23 5.87 -9.07
C GLU A 521 -23.03 5.29 -8.34
N VAL A 522 -22.90 3.97 -8.38
CA VAL A 522 -21.66 3.24 -8.06
C VAL A 522 -21.22 2.57 -9.35
N ASN A 523 -19.92 2.52 -9.60
CA ASN A 523 -19.31 1.78 -10.70
C ASN A 523 -17.91 1.32 -10.32
N SER A 524 -17.35 0.37 -11.08
CA SER A 524 -15.98 -0.13 -10.86
C SER A 524 -15.05 0.05 -12.06
N HIS A 525 -15.55 0.54 -13.20
CA HIS A 525 -14.81 0.52 -14.47
C HIS A 525 -14.28 1.88 -14.96
N ASP A 526 -14.94 3.01 -14.68
CA ASP A 526 -14.52 4.37 -15.09
C ASP A 526 -14.04 5.23 -13.90
N CYS A 527 -13.98 4.64 -12.70
CA CYS A 527 -13.69 5.36 -11.46
C CYS A 527 -12.25 5.92 -11.40
N THR A 528 -11.30 5.31 -12.12
CA THR A 528 -9.89 5.69 -12.11
C THR A 528 -9.47 6.65 -13.23
N ILE A 529 -10.30 6.85 -14.26
CA ILE A 529 -9.96 7.64 -15.47
C ILE A 529 -9.45 9.04 -15.10
N ASN A 530 -10.18 9.74 -14.24
CA ASN A 530 -9.89 11.12 -13.87
C ASN A 530 -8.87 11.27 -12.73
N CYS A 531 -8.45 10.16 -12.11
CA CYS A 531 -7.56 10.19 -10.96
C CYS A 531 -6.19 10.76 -11.30
N HIS A 532 -5.61 10.33 -12.43
CA HIS A 532 -4.27 10.76 -12.83
C HIS A 532 -4.20 12.28 -13.07
N MET A 533 -5.17 12.81 -13.82
CA MET A 533 -5.26 14.25 -14.08
C MET A 533 -5.47 15.04 -12.78
N PHE A 534 -6.29 14.53 -11.86
CA PHE A 534 -6.48 15.16 -10.56
C PHE A 534 -5.16 15.25 -9.77
N ASP A 535 -4.41 14.15 -9.72
CA ASP A 535 -3.12 14.08 -9.01
C ASP A 535 -2.08 15.04 -9.62
N ILE A 536 -2.08 15.22 -10.96
CA ILE A 536 -1.20 16.19 -11.66
C ILE A 536 -1.58 17.63 -11.36
N ILE A 537 -2.87 17.97 -11.40
CA ILE A 537 -3.34 19.34 -11.17
C ILE A 537 -3.11 19.73 -9.70
N TYR A 538 -3.22 18.77 -8.78
CA TYR A 538 -3.15 18.99 -7.34
C TYR A 538 -2.08 18.14 -6.62
N PRO A 539 -0.78 18.29 -6.95
CA PRO A 539 0.30 17.41 -6.45
C PRO A 539 0.58 17.55 -4.95
N LYS A 540 -0.03 18.54 -4.29
CA LYS A 540 0.08 18.75 -2.83
C LYS A 540 -0.96 17.98 -2.02
N ILE A 541 -1.98 17.42 -2.67
CA ILE A 541 -2.96 16.56 -1.99
C ILE A 541 -2.28 15.20 -1.78
N LYS A 542 -2.04 14.84 -0.52
CA LYS A 542 -1.25 13.66 -0.14
C LYS A 542 -1.94 12.33 -0.49
N ASP A 543 -3.27 12.33 -0.59
CA ASP A 543 -4.08 11.14 -0.81
C ASP A 543 -4.17 10.81 -2.31
N ARG A 544 -3.07 10.29 -2.90
CA ARG A 544 -3.09 9.81 -4.29
C ARG A 544 -4.22 8.80 -4.45
N ALA A 545 -5.06 9.00 -5.45
CA ALA A 545 -6.39 8.41 -5.50
C ALA A 545 -6.38 6.86 -5.49
N VAL A 546 -5.40 6.23 -6.13
CA VAL A 546 -5.33 4.77 -6.28
C VAL A 546 -4.17 4.12 -5.50
N ALA A 547 -3.50 4.88 -4.62
CA ALA A 547 -2.37 4.35 -3.85
C ALA A 547 -2.73 3.10 -3.03
N PRO A 548 -3.86 3.04 -2.30
CA PRO A 548 -4.24 1.83 -1.57
C PRO A 548 -4.61 0.67 -2.48
N LEU A 549 -5.21 0.92 -3.66
CA LEU A 549 -5.48 -0.13 -4.64
C LEU A 549 -4.18 -0.79 -5.10
N VAL A 550 -3.21 0.00 -5.54
CA VAL A 550 -1.92 -0.52 -6.02
C VAL A 550 -1.16 -1.26 -4.94
N ASP A 551 -1.17 -0.74 -3.72
CA ASP A 551 -0.59 -1.38 -2.55
C ASP A 551 -1.24 -2.75 -2.25
N THR A 552 -2.57 -2.85 -2.37
CA THR A 552 -3.31 -4.12 -2.29
C THR A 552 -2.89 -5.10 -3.38
N MET A 553 -2.77 -4.65 -4.64
CA MET A 553 -2.36 -5.51 -5.75
C MET A 553 -0.94 -6.08 -5.55
N ILE A 554 -0.02 -5.24 -5.10
CA ILE A 554 1.37 -5.63 -4.85
C ILE A 554 1.44 -6.56 -3.64
N THR A 555 0.82 -6.21 -2.52
CA THR A 555 0.82 -7.03 -1.29
C THR A 555 0.21 -8.42 -1.54
N ARG A 556 -0.92 -8.49 -2.27
CA ARG A 556 -1.53 -9.78 -2.64
C ARG A 556 -0.68 -10.58 -3.62
N SER A 557 0.04 -9.91 -4.52
CA SER A 557 1.02 -10.57 -5.39
C SER A 557 2.12 -11.24 -4.57
N HIS A 558 2.66 -10.54 -3.58
CA HIS A 558 3.69 -11.04 -2.67
C HIS A 558 3.20 -12.28 -1.90
N ASN A 559 2.03 -12.18 -1.26
CA ASN A 559 1.41 -13.31 -0.56
C ASN A 559 1.18 -14.50 -1.49
N PHE A 560 0.60 -14.27 -2.68
CA PHE A 560 0.40 -15.33 -3.68
C PHE A 560 1.71 -16.01 -4.07
N PHE A 561 2.80 -15.25 -4.21
CA PHE A 561 4.10 -15.77 -4.61
C PHE A 561 4.78 -16.61 -3.51
N MET A 562 4.48 -16.32 -2.24
CA MET A 562 5.03 -17.02 -1.08
C MET A 562 4.30 -18.32 -0.75
N VAL A 563 3.02 -18.46 -1.13
CA VAL A 563 2.26 -19.69 -0.89
C VAL A 563 2.95 -20.90 -1.51
N GLY A 564 3.19 -21.92 -0.69
CA GLY A 564 3.83 -23.19 -1.06
C GLY A 564 5.36 -23.16 -1.07
N LYS A 565 6.01 -22.01 -0.85
CA LYS A 565 7.47 -21.91 -0.74
C LYS A 565 7.98 -22.73 0.44
N LYS A 566 9.03 -23.51 0.23
CA LYS A 566 9.64 -24.33 1.27
C LYS A 566 10.90 -23.65 1.82
N VAL A 567 10.90 -23.22 3.08
CA VAL A 567 12.00 -22.46 3.70
C VAL A 567 12.65 -23.26 4.83
N LEU A 568 13.97 -23.39 4.77
CA LEU A 568 14.79 -23.96 5.84
C LEU A 568 14.97 -22.94 6.97
N VAL A 569 14.60 -23.30 8.19
CA VAL A 569 14.78 -22.48 9.39
C VAL A 569 15.70 -23.21 10.37
N ILE A 570 16.76 -22.54 10.83
CA ILE A 570 17.74 -23.12 11.76
C ILE A 570 17.51 -22.54 13.16
N GLY A 571 17.24 -23.40 14.13
CA GLY A 571 16.96 -23.01 15.51
C GLY A 571 15.55 -22.47 15.70
N ALA A 572 14.77 -23.16 16.52
CA ALA A 572 13.40 -22.83 16.85
C ALA A 572 13.28 -21.73 17.92
N GLY A 573 14.32 -21.57 18.74
CA GLY A 573 14.36 -20.60 19.83
C GLY A 573 13.38 -20.91 20.96
N GLY A 574 13.06 -19.91 21.80
CA GLY A 574 12.11 -20.08 22.90
C GLY A 574 10.64 -19.82 22.52
N TYR A 575 9.76 -19.83 23.51
CA TYR A 575 8.31 -19.53 23.33
C TYR A 575 8.05 -18.18 22.64
N SER A 576 8.92 -17.19 22.82
CA SER A 576 8.83 -15.88 22.14
C SER A 576 8.83 -15.97 20.61
N LYS A 577 9.18 -17.13 20.03
CA LYS A 577 9.22 -17.41 18.60
C LYS A 577 7.99 -18.18 18.10
N ASN A 578 7.05 -18.55 18.98
CA ASN A 578 5.86 -19.33 18.61
C ASN A 578 5.05 -18.69 17.46
N PHE A 579 4.96 -17.35 17.44
CA PHE A 579 4.25 -16.64 16.38
C PHE A 579 4.81 -16.91 14.97
N ILE A 580 6.09 -17.29 14.84
CA ILE A 580 6.74 -17.51 13.54
C ILE A 580 6.09 -18.69 12.83
N TRP A 581 5.88 -19.80 13.56
CA TRP A 581 5.35 -21.03 13.00
C TRP A 581 3.89 -20.84 12.57
N LEU A 582 3.09 -20.22 13.45
CA LEU A 582 1.69 -19.88 13.16
C LEU A 582 1.57 -18.91 11.98
N SER A 583 2.36 -17.83 11.96
CA SER A 583 2.34 -16.88 10.85
C SER A 583 2.84 -17.51 9.53
N ALA A 584 3.83 -18.42 9.57
CA ALA A 584 4.27 -19.10 8.36
C ALA A 584 3.16 -19.98 7.76
N GLN A 585 2.40 -20.69 8.61
CA GLN A 585 1.22 -21.45 8.17
C GLN A 585 0.13 -20.53 7.56
N GLU A 586 -0.18 -19.41 8.21
CA GLU A 586 -1.13 -18.40 7.69
C GLU A 586 -0.69 -17.85 6.32
N MET A 587 0.62 -17.67 6.12
CA MET A 587 1.21 -17.24 4.85
C MET A 587 1.30 -18.36 3.81
N GLY A 588 0.97 -19.61 4.17
CA GLY A 588 1.11 -20.79 3.32
C GLY A 588 2.56 -21.19 3.05
N ILE A 589 3.52 -20.75 3.87
CA ILE A 589 4.94 -21.07 3.75
C ILE A 589 5.20 -22.40 4.47
N LYS A 590 5.89 -23.33 3.79
CA LYS A 590 6.26 -24.63 4.32
C LYS A 590 7.61 -24.55 5.01
N VAL A 591 7.64 -24.69 6.33
CA VAL A 591 8.88 -24.61 7.12
C VAL A 591 9.53 -25.99 7.24
N VAL A 592 10.81 -26.09 6.90
CA VAL A 592 11.69 -27.21 7.28
C VAL A 592 12.54 -26.73 8.45
N LEU A 593 12.27 -27.23 9.65
CA LEU A 593 12.94 -26.78 10.87
C LEU A 593 14.09 -27.72 11.22
N VAL A 594 15.28 -27.17 11.46
CA VAL A 594 16.41 -27.90 12.05
C VAL A 594 16.57 -27.42 13.49
N ASP A 595 16.46 -28.34 14.46
CA ASP A 595 16.61 -28.00 15.88
C ASP A 595 17.40 -29.05 16.69
N SER A 596 18.04 -28.59 17.76
CA SER A 596 18.80 -29.42 18.69
C SER A 596 17.91 -30.14 19.70
N ASP A 597 16.74 -29.60 20.05
CA ASP A 597 15.78 -30.26 20.94
C ASP A 597 14.80 -31.13 20.14
N PRO A 598 14.88 -32.48 20.23
CA PRO A 598 13.98 -33.37 19.50
C PRO A 598 12.50 -33.29 19.95
N ASN A 599 12.24 -32.65 21.09
CA ASN A 599 10.91 -32.48 21.68
C ASN A 599 10.42 -31.02 21.65
N HIS A 600 11.04 -30.17 20.82
CA HIS A 600 10.67 -28.77 20.70
C HIS A 600 9.19 -28.62 20.29
N PHE A 601 8.45 -27.69 20.91
CA PHE A 601 7.00 -27.52 20.68
C PHE A 601 6.63 -27.22 19.23
N ALA A 602 7.50 -26.49 18.50
CA ALA A 602 7.29 -26.11 17.11
C ALA A 602 7.31 -27.31 16.13
N LYS A 603 7.73 -28.50 16.57
CA LYS A 603 7.85 -29.69 15.72
C LYS A 603 6.54 -30.06 15.02
N ASP A 604 5.41 -29.89 15.70
CA ASP A 604 4.09 -30.25 15.17
C ASP A 604 3.48 -29.13 14.31
N ASP A 605 4.10 -27.94 14.29
CA ASP A 605 3.64 -26.76 13.56
C ASP A 605 4.40 -26.52 12.24
N VAL A 606 5.36 -27.36 11.89
CA VAL A 606 6.21 -27.23 10.69
C VAL A 606 5.97 -28.37 9.70
N GLU A 607 6.34 -28.18 8.43
CA GLU A 607 6.16 -29.20 7.37
C GLU A 607 7.09 -30.39 7.61
N ASP A 608 8.36 -30.12 7.94
CA ASP A 608 9.37 -31.13 8.18
C ASP A 608 10.23 -30.72 9.39
N PHE A 609 10.58 -31.67 10.25
CA PHE A 609 11.45 -31.45 11.41
C PHE A 609 12.70 -32.35 11.36
N ILE A 610 13.87 -31.73 11.38
CA ILE A 610 15.18 -32.40 11.36
C ILE A 610 15.84 -32.17 12.72
N HIS A 611 15.89 -33.23 13.52
CA HIS A 611 16.69 -33.20 14.75
C HIS A 611 18.19 -33.26 14.41
N PHE A 612 18.93 -32.24 14.83
CA PHE A 612 20.39 -32.20 14.73
C PHE A 612 20.95 -31.34 15.86
N ASP A 613 21.78 -31.93 16.73
CA ASP A 613 22.46 -31.18 17.78
C ASP A 613 23.55 -30.28 17.19
N PHE A 614 23.32 -28.96 17.26
CA PHE A 614 24.24 -27.91 16.85
C PHE A 614 24.59 -26.96 18.01
N SER A 615 24.38 -27.38 19.26
CA SER A 615 24.56 -26.56 20.46
C SER A 615 25.99 -26.00 20.63
N ASP A 616 27.00 -26.71 20.12
CA ASP A 616 28.39 -26.24 20.05
C ASP A 616 28.67 -25.47 18.75
N HIS A 617 28.45 -24.16 18.78
CA HIS A 617 28.65 -23.30 17.62
C HIS A 617 30.11 -23.10 17.21
N THR A 618 31.08 -23.59 17.99
CA THR A 618 32.48 -23.66 17.54
C THR A 618 32.67 -24.66 16.40
N GLN A 619 31.70 -25.55 16.17
CA GLN A 619 31.70 -26.58 15.12
C GLN A 619 30.74 -26.28 13.96
N ASP A 620 30.23 -25.05 13.82
CA ASP A 620 29.24 -24.67 12.81
C ASP A 620 29.62 -25.06 11.36
N GLU A 621 30.91 -25.08 11.02
CA GLU A 621 31.40 -25.56 9.72
C GLU A 621 31.04 -27.04 9.47
N GLN A 622 31.25 -27.88 10.49
CA GLN A 622 30.93 -29.30 10.44
C GLN A 622 29.42 -29.52 10.50
N HIS A 623 28.71 -28.72 11.31
CA HIS A 623 27.26 -28.76 11.43
C HIS A 623 26.59 -28.44 10.09
N ALA A 624 26.97 -27.32 9.46
CA ALA A 624 26.47 -26.93 8.13
C ALA A 624 26.69 -28.03 7.10
N THR A 625 27.88 -28.62 7.07
CA THR A 625 28.21 -29.72 6.13
C THR A 625 27.33 -30.95 6.35
N LYS A 626 27.07 -31.33 7.61
CA LYS A 626 26.23 -32.49 7.94
C LYS A 626 24.76 -32.25 7.60
N ILE A 627 24.23 -31.07 7.94
CA ILE A 627 22.86 -30.65 7.61
C ILE A 627 22.68 -30.59 6.09
N TYR A 628 23.62 -29.98 5.35
CA TYR A 628 23.60 -29.94 3.89
C TYR A 628 23.59 -31.35 3.28
N LYS A 629 24.45 -32.26 3.74
CA LYS A 629 24.45 -33.66 3.28
C LYS A 629 23.12 -34.37 3.55
N HIS A 630 22.49 -34.09 4.68
CA HIS A 630 21.17 -34.63 5.01
C HIS A 630 20.10 -34.11 4.04
N ILE A 631 20.07 -32.81 3.76
CA ILE A 631 19.14 -32.18 2.80
C ILE A 631 19.30 -32.80 1.40
N MET A 632 20.54 -32.88 0.91
CA MET A 632 20.83 -33.44 -0.42
C MET A 632 20.48 -34.93 -0.51
N LYS A 633 20.78 -35.72 0.54
CA LYS A 633 20.50 -37.16 0.57
C LYS A 633 19.00 -37.46 0.54
N ASN A 634 18.18 -36.62 1.17
CA ASN A 634 16.73 -36.79 1.23
C ASN A 634 15.98 -35.99 0.15
N GLU A 635 16.71 -35.41 -0.82
CA GLU A 635 16.16 -34.63 -1.93
C GLU A 635 15.22 -33.48 -1.49
N ILE A 636 15.49 -32.89 -0.32
CA ILE A 636 14.68 -31.79 0.23
C ILE A 636 14.98 -30.52 -0.56
N LYS A 637 14.04 -30.12 -1.42
CA LYS A 637 14.13 -28.86 -2.18
C LYS A 637 13.65 -27.69 -1.34
N VAL A 638 14.52 -26.72 -1.10
CA VAL A 638 14.20 -25.49 -0.37
C VAL A 638 14.35 -24.28 -1.29
N ASP A 639 13.42 -23.34 -1.16
CA ASP A 639 13.42 -22.05 -1.87
C ASP A 639 14.23 -20.98 -1.12
N GLY A 640 14.42 -21.14 0.20
CA GLY A 640 15.13 -20.17 1.04
C GLY A 640 15.66 -20.79 2.34
N CYS A 641 16.57 -20.08 3.00
CA CYS A 641 17.18 -20.47 4.27
C CYS A 641 17.39 -19.25 5.16
N LEU A 642 17.01 -19.32 6.44
CA LEU A 642 17.19 -18.24 7.42
C LEU A 642 17.19 -18.74 8.87
N THR A 643 17.34 -17.81 9.81
CA THR A 643 17.07 -18.06 11.24
C THR A 643 16.49 -16.81 11.89
N PHE A 644 15.73 -17.01 12.98
CA PHE A 644 15.28 -15.96 13.89
C PHE A 644 15.93 -16.09 15.27
N TRP A 645 16.90 -16.99 15.41
CA TRP A 645 17.63 -17.26 16.65
C TRP A 645 19.06 -16.76 16.54
N GLU A 646 19.46 -15.89 17.48
CA GLU A 646 20.75 -15.18 17.43
C GLU A 646 21.94 -16.14 17.26
N ASP A 647 21.93 -17.24 18.01
CA ASP A 647 23.04 -18.19 18.03
C ASP A 647 23.23 -18.92 16.70
N CYS A 648 22.15 -19.06 15.93
CA CYS A 648 22.16 -19.78 14.66
C CYS A 648 22.50 -18.89 13.46
N VAL A 649 22.69 -17.58 13.63
CA VAL A 649 22.92 -16.65 12.52
C VAL A 649 24.15 -17.05 11.68
N PRO A 650 25.32 -17.37 12.28
CA PRO A 650 26.47 -17.87 11.51
C PRO A 650 26.22 -19.19 10.79
N LEU A 651 25.58 -20.16 11.46
CA LEU A 651 25.24 -21.47 10.88
C LEU A 651 24.28 -21.34 9.67
N ALA A 652 23.26 -20.49 9.79
CA ALA A 652 22.32 -20.22 8.70
C ALA A 652 23.02 -19.58 7.50
N ALA A 653 23.94 -18.63 7.73
CA ALA A 653 24.72 -18.01 6.66
C ALA A 653 25.60 -19.02 5.89
N LYS A 654 26.21 -19.98 6.60
CA LYS A 654 26.97 -21.10 6.00
C LYS A 654 26.07 -21.99 5.15
N LEU A 655 24.89 -22.33 5.63
CA LEU A 655 23.92 -23.12 4.88
C LEU A 655 23.40 -22.40 3.64
N CYS A 656 23.12 -21.09 3.72
CA CYS A 656 22.80 -20.28 2.55
C CYS A 656 23.91 -20.36 1.49
N HIS A 657 25.19 -20.29 1.91
CA HIS A 657 26.32 -20.43 0.99
C HIS A 657 26.38 -21.81 0.33
N LEU A 658 26.29 -22.89 1.12
CA LEU A 658 26.32 -24.27 0.61
C LEU A 658 25.14 -24.60 -0.32
N LEU A 659 23.96 -24.03 -0.05
CA LEU A 659 22.74 -24.23 -0.83
C LEU A 659 22.61 -23.25 -2.02
N ASN A 660 23.55 -22.32 -2.18
CA ASN A 660 23.47 -21.23 -3.16
C ASN A 660 22.16 -20.41 -3.05
N LEU A 661 21.78 -20.09 -1.82
CA LEU A 661 20.59 -19.31 -1.48
C LEU A 661 20.97 -17.89 -1.02
N PRO A 662 20.04 -16.92 -1.14
CA PRO A 662 20.20 -15.61 -0.52
C PRO A 662 20.42 -15.72 1.00
N GLY A 663 21.33 -14.89 1.52
CA GLY A 663 21.63 -14.75 2.94
C GLY A 663 22.76 -13.77 3.17
N SER A 664 23.14 -13.51 4.43
CA SER A 664 24.33 -12.72 4.76
C SER A 664 25.63 -13.46 4.42
N THR A 665 26.75 -12.74 4.34
CA THR A 665 28.06 -13.41 4.21
C THR A 665 28.41 -14.11 5.52
N GLU A 666 29.12 -15.25 5.44
CA GLU A 666 29.57 -15.96 6.64
C GLU A 666 30.41 -15.07 7.56
N LYS A 667 31.34 -14.30 6.97
CA LYS A 667 32.16 -13.34 7.71
C LYS A 667 31.30 -12.27 8.39
N GLY A 668 30.30 -11.72 7.70
CA GLY A 668 29.43 -10.70 8.28
C GLY A 668 28.52 -11.24 9.38
N ALA A 669 27.99 -12.45 9.22
CA ALA A 669 27.22 -13.13 10.27
C ALA A 669 28.07 -13.39 11.53
N LEU A 670 29.30 -13.86 11.36
CA LEU A 670 30.24 -14.06 12.46
C LEU A 670 30.64 -12.74 13.14
N SER A 671 30.98 -11.71 12.35
CA SER A 671 31.36 -10.40 12.89
C SER A 671 30.21 -9.73 13.64
N ALA A 672 28.96 -9.85 13.17
CA ALA A 672 27.79 -9.33 13.88
C ALA A 672 27.58 -10.03 15.24
N LYS A 673 27.79 -11.36 15.30
CA LYS A 673 27.63 -12.14 16.53
C LYS A 673 28.68 -11.79 17.61
N SER A 674 29.89 -11.39 17.22
CA SER A 674 30.95 -10.92 18.13
C SER A 674 30.91 -9.40 18.27
N LYS A 675 30.56 -8.90 19.46
CA LYS A 675 30.48 -7.47 19.74
C LYS A 675 31.83 -6.74 19.55
N SER A 676 32.95 -7.38 19.93
CA SER A 676 34.30 -6.83 19.71
C SER A 676 34.69 -6.87 18.23
N ASP A 677 34.40 -7.93 17.50
CA ASP A 677 34.71 -8.00 16.06
C ASP A 677 33.86 -7.01 15.26
N THR A 678 32.60 -6.80 15.65
CA THR A 678 31.74 -5.74 15.09
C THR A 678 32.46 -4.39 15.17
N LEU A 679 32.86 -3.97 16.38
CA LEU A 679 33.54 -2.68 16.57
C LEU A 679 34.92 -2.65 15.91
N ALA A 680 35.64 -3.77 15.86
CA ALA A 680 36.95 -3.88 15.21
C ALA A 680 36.86 -3.72 13.69
N VAL A 681 35.82 -4.27 13.05
CA VAL A 681 35.57 -4.12 11.62
C VAL A 681 35.22 -2.67 11.31
N LEU A 682 34.28 -2.09 12.07
CA LEU A 682 33.79 -0.74 11.83
C LEU A 682 34.88 0.33 12.11
N SER A 683 35.68 0.19 13.16
CA SER A 683 36.78 1.14 13.48
C SER A 683 37.92 1.12 12.45
N LYS A 684 38.03 0.05 11.66
CA LYS A 684 39.00 -0.10 10.57
C LYS A 684 38.37 0.09 9.19
N GLY A 685 37.08 0.40 9.11
CA GLY A 685 36.37 0.54 7.85
C GLY A 685 37.02 1.62 7.00
N THR A 686 37.48 1.24 5.81
CA THR A 686 38.22 2.12 4.89
C THR A 686 37.36 2.63 3.75
N CYS A 687 36.08 2.24 3.70
CA CYS A 687 35.16 2.65 2.66
C CYS A 687 34.78 4.14 2.80
N ILE A 688 35.65 5.02 2.32
CA ILE A 688 35.39 6.45 2.20
C ILE A 688 34.51 6.64 0.96
N SER A 689 33.20 6.67 1.15
CA SER A 689 32.30 7.25 0.15
C SER A 689 32.25 8.76 0.39
N PRO A 690 32.53 9.61 -0.63
CA PRO A 690 32.60 11.07 -0.44
C PRO A 690 31.26 11.71 -0.01
N HIS A 691 30.16 10.96 -0.03
CA HIS A 691 28.82 11.44 0.30
C HIS A 691 28.26 10.88 1.60
N TRP A 692 28.97 9.99 2.30
CA TRP A 692 28.53 9.40 3.57
C TRP A 692 29.47 9.78 4.73
N PRO A 693 28.97 9.84 5.98
CA PRO A 693 29.84 9.96 7.15
C PRO A 693 30.82 8.79 7.23
N VAL A 694 32.01 9.04 7.80
CA VAL A 694 32.99 7.97 8.06
C VAL A 694 32.48 7.05 9.17
N ILE A 695 32.63 5.75 8.97
CA ILE A 695 31.97 4.70 9.79
C ILE A 695 32.50 4.64 11.23
N ASP A 696 33.76 5.03 11.46
CA ASP A 696 34.38 5.04 12.79
C ASP A 696 33.70 6.02 13.76
N LEU A 697 32.98 7.03 13.25
CA LEU A 697 32.17 7.96 14.04
C LEU A 697 31.13 7.24 14.90
N TYR A 698 30.61 6.09 14.46
CA TYR A 698 29.60 5.34 15.19
C TYR A 698 30.21 4.42 16.25
N THR A 699 31.52 4.20 16.20
CA THR A 699 32.21 3.30 17.13
C THR A 699 32.63 4.02 18.40
N SER A 700 32.78 3.22 19.46
CA SER A 700 33.32 3.64 20.75
C SER A 700 34.42 2.68 21.16
N TRP A 701 35.21 3.06 22.16
CA TRP A 701 36.31 2.21 22.58
C TRP A 701 35.81 0.91 23.22
N PHE A 702 36.53 -0.18 22.96
CA PHE A 702 36.26 -1.50 23.49
C PHE A 702 37.56 -2.30 23.74
N SER A 703 37.46 -3.35 24.55
CA SER A 703 38.50 -4.36 24.72
C SER A 703 37.89 -5.72 25.06
N PRO A 704 38.14 -6.78 24.27
CA PRO A 704 37.84 -8.14 24.71
C PRO A 704 38.72 -8.52 25.91
N LEU A 705 38.18 -9.28 26.86
CA LEU A 705 38.86 -9.73 28.08
C LEU A 705 39.16 -11.23 28.00
N ARG A 706 40.18 -11.57 27.19
CA ARG A 706 40.58 -12.96 26.92
C ARG A 706 41.51 -13.51 28.01
N SER A 707 42.22 -12.63 28.70
CA SER A 707 43.23 -12.97 29.69
C SER A 707 43.27 -11.98 30.86
N GLN A 708 43.93 -12.36 31.96
CA GLN A 708 44.19 -11.46 33.08
C GLN A 708 45.03 -10.24 32.68
N ALA A 709 45.92 -10.38 31.70
CA ALA A 709 46.72 -9.28 31.17
C ALA A 709 45.84 -8.20 30.51
N ASP A 710 44.73 -8.58 29.87
CA ASP A 710 43.80 -7.62 29.28
C ASP A 710 43.15 -6.75 30.38
N ILE A 711 42.77 -7.36 31.50
CA ILE A 711 42.21 -6.68 32.67
C ILE A 711 43.21 -5.67 33.22
N GLU A 712 44.45 -6.10 33.48
CA GLU A 712 45.52 -5.22 33.99
C GLU A 712 45.85 -4.06 33.06
N ASN A 713 45.82 -4.30 31.74
CA ASN A 713 46.07 -3.27 30.74
C ASN A 713 44.97 -2.21 30.77
N VAL A 714 43.70 -2.61 30.77
CA VAL A 714 42.57 -1.68 30.81
C VAL A 714 42.61 -0.80 32.07
N GLN A 715 42.93 -1.39 33.23
CA GLN A 715 43.05 -0.65 34.50
C GLN A 715 44.09 0.47 34.45
N LYS A 716 45.16 0.32 33.67
CA LYS A 716 46.25 1.31 33.57
C LYS A 716 45.93 2.48 32.64
N VAL A 717 45.16 2.24 31.58
CA VAL A 717 45.05 3.20 30.45
C VAL A 717 43.66 3.82 30.29
N ARG A 718 42.62 3.34 30.99
CA ARG A 718 41.24 3.80 30.78
C ARG A 718 40.63 4.49 31.98
N LYS A 719 39.67 5.37 31.67
CA LYS A 719 38.81 6.03 32.64
C LYS A 719 37.49 5.24 32.78
N PHE A 720 36.95 5.27 33.99
CA PHE A 720 35.67 4.66 34.35
C PHE A 720 34.58 5.75 34.47
N PRO A 721 33.29 5.41 34.36
CA PRO A 721 32.71 4.05 34.29
C PRO A 721 32.78 3.39 32.91
N MET A 722 32.68 2.07 32.88
CA MET A 722 32.65 1.24 31.67
C MET A 722 31.54 0.18 31.76
N VAL A 723 31.16 -0.42 30.63
CA VAL A 723 30.20 -1.52 30.58
C VAL A 723 30.93 -2.82 30.31
N MET A 724 30.73 -3.82 31.17
CA MET A 724 31.17 -5.19 30.95
C MET A 724 30.00 -6.02 30.43
N LYS A 725 30.21 -6.79 29.36
CA LYS A 725 29.20 -7.66 28.76
C LYS A 725 29.81 -8.92 28.16
N LEU A 726 29.01 -9.95 27.93
CA LEU A 726 29.41 -11.14 27.17
C LEU A 726 29.66 -10.79 25.70
N GLU A 727 30.72 -11.36 25.13
CA GLU A 727 31.15 -11.14 23.74
C GLU A 727 30.08 -11.56 22.73
N TYR A 728 29.42 -12.70 22.99
CA TYR A 728 28.37 -13.30 22.16
C TYR A 728 26.99 -13.22 22.81
N GLY A 729 26.87 -12.47 23.91
CA GLY A 729 25.71 -12.40 24.80
C GLY A 729 24.45 -11.83 24.15
N SER A 730 23.28 -12.17 24.71
CA SER A 730 21.97 -11.60 24.35
C SER A 730 21.12 -11.32 25.61
N ASN A 731 19.98 -10.63 25.45
CA ASN A 731 19.00 -10.33 26.51
C ASN A 731 19.55 -9.54 27.71
N ALA A 732 20.62 -8.76 27.50
CA ALA A 732 21.35 -8.06 28.56
C ALA A 732 21.87 -8.96 29.71
N VAL A 733 21.90 -10.29 29.54
CA VAL A 733 22.39 -11.22 30.55
C VAL A 733 23.89 -11.05 30.74
N GLY A 734 24.33 -10.86 31.98
CA GLY A 734 25.72 -10.60 32.33
C GLY A 734 26.21 -9.18 31.99
N VAL A 735 25.34 -8.25 31.58
CA VAL A 735 25.71 -6.85 31.34
C VAL A 735 25.73 -6.07 32.65
N THR A 736 26.85 -5.40 32.96
CA THR A 736 27.01 -4.64 34.21
C THR A 736 27.86 -3.39 34.01
N LEU A 737 27.52 -2.33 34.74
CA LEU A 737 28.32 -1.12 34.83
C LEU A 737 29.44 -1.38 35.85
N VAL A 738 30.67 -1.04 35.48
CA VAL A 738 31.83 -1.08 36.37
C VAL A 738 32.32 0.34 36.58
N ARG A 739 32.37 0.81 37.83
CA ARG A 739 32.69 2.21 38.15
C ARG A 739 34.15 2.44 38.48
N ASN A 740 34.89 1.37 38.73
CA ASN A 740 36.31 1.42 39.09
C ASN A 740 36.97 0.05 38.80
N PRO A 741 38.32 -0.02 38.84
CA PRO A 741 39.09 -1.26 38.65
C PRO A 741 38.69 -2.43 39.55
N GLU A 742 38.33 -2.16 40.81
CA GLU A 742 38.01 -3.19 41.81
C GLU A 742 36.66 -3.85 41.51
N GLU A 743 35.64 -3.05 41.19
CA GLU A 743 34.34 -3.53 40.73
C GLU A 743 34.45 -4.35 39.46
N MET A 744 35.32 -3.93 38.52
CA MET A 744 35.56 -4.64 37.28
C MET A 744 36.09 -6.06 37.52
N GLU A 745 37.13 -6.20 38.35
CA GLU A 745 37.71 -7.52 38.65
C GLU A 745 36.71 -8.42 39.41
N LYS A 746 35.97 -7.84 40.35
CA LYS A 746 34.93 -8.56 41.09
C LYS A 746 33.84 -9.07 40.14
N LYS A 747 33.30 -8.21 39.27
CA LYS A 747 32.23 -8.56 38.33
C LYS A 747 32.69 -9.57 37.28
N TYR A 748 33.91 -9.45 36.79
CA TYR A 748 34.51 -10.43 35.88
C TYR A 748 34.49 -11.84 36.48
N LYS A 749 34.93 -11.99 37.74
CA LYS A 749 34.94 -13.28 38.45
C LYS A 749 33.52 -13.81 38.69
N GLU A 750 32.59 -12.94 39.11
CA GLU A 750 31.20 -13.30 39.37
C GLU A 750 30.52 -13.86 38.10
N ILE A 751 30.60 -13.14 36.97
CA ILE A 751 29.94 -13.56 35.73
C ILE A 751 30.54 -14.87 35.19
N ARG A 752 31.87 -14.98 35.18
CA ARG A 752 32.58 -16.19 34.71
C ARG A 752 32.32 -17.42 35.56
N ALA A 753 31.97 -17.26 36.83
CA ALA A 753 31.62 -18.38 37.70
C ALA A 753 30.23 -18.97 37.37
N VAL A 754 29.30 -18.15 36.88
CA VAL A 754 27.89 -18.52 36.67
C VAL A 754 27.56 -18.86 35.22
N LEU A 755 28.22 -18.23 34.24
CA LEU A 755 27.92 -18.39 32.81
C LEU A 755 29.11 -19.07 32.09
N GLN A 756 29.17 -20.41 32.16
CA GLN A 756 30.28 -21.20 31.64
C GLN A 756 29.92 -21.94 30.35
N LYS A 757 28.71 -22.49 30.26
CA LYS A 757 28.27 -23.40 29.19
C LYS A 757 26.80 -23.19 28.81
N PRO A 758 26.33 -23.64 27.64
CA PRO A 758 24.96 -23.40 27.15
C PRO A 758 23.85 -23.81 28.12
N GLU A 759 24.06 -24.82 28.96
CA GLU A 759 23.05 -25.28 29.93
C GLU A 759 22.89 -24.37 31.13
N ASP A 760 23.87 -23.49 31.41
CA ASP A 760 23.80 -22.57 32.55
C ASP A 760 22.73 -21.48 32.32
N TYR A 761 22.59 -21.06 31.06
CA TYR A 761 21.56 -20.14 30.61
C TYR A 761 21.31 -20.31 29.10
N PHE A 762 20.13 -20.82 28.74
CA PHE A 762 19.78 -21.15 27.37
C PHE A 762 19.62 -19.88 26.51
N GLY A 763 20.19 -19.90 25.30
CA GLY A 763 19.87 -18.92 24.25
C GLY A 763 20.55 -17.56 24.32
N ILE A 764 21.60 -17.43 25.13
CA ILE A 764 22.36 -16.18 25.26
C ILE A 764 23.74 -16.24 24.59
N GLY A 765 23.99 -17.19 23.68
CA GLY A 765 25.26 -17.25 22.94
C GLY A 765 26.42 -17.97 23.60
N LEU A 766 26.22 -18.67 24.71
CA LEU A 766 27.28 -19.47 25.34
C LEU A 766 27.80 -20.63 24.48
N GLY A 767 27.06 -21.04 23.44
CA GLY A 767 27.52 -22.02 22.45
C GLY A 767 28.67 -21.51 21.56
N HIS A 768 28.88 -20.20 21.49
CA HIS A 768 30.04 -19.57 20.82
C HIS A 768 31.22 -19.32 21.78
N GLY A 769 30.94 -19.30 23.08
CA GLY A 769 31.92 -19.11 24.15
C GLY A 769 31.47 -18.12 25.22
N ASN A 770 32.21 -18.05 26.33
CA ASN A 770 31.90 -17.21 27.50
C ASN A 770 32.89 -16.04 27.71
N THR A 771 33.53 -15.58 26.62
CA THR A 771 34.44 -14.43 26.68
C THR A 771 33.65 -13.18 27.06
N LEU A 772 34.23 -12.34 27.94
CA LEU A 772 33.68 -11.03 28.29
C LEU A 772 34.40 -9.94 27.51
N MET A 773 33.76 -8.79 27.36
CA MET A 773 34.34 -7.57 26.82
C MET A 773 34.05 -6.38 27.71
N LEU A 774 34.87 -5.34 27.58
CA LEU A 774 34.61 -4.00 28.10
C LEU A 774 34.33 -3.03 26.97
N MET A 775 33.40 -2.12 27.20
CA MET A 775 33.06 -1.03 26.31
C MET A 775 32.94 0.27 27.11
N GLU A 776 33.22 1.39 26.46
CA GLU A 776 32.91 2.71 27.01
C GLU A 776 31.42 2.81 27.39
N TYR A 777 31.14 3.46 28.53
CA TYR A 777 29.76 3.75 28.92
C TYR A 777 29.22 4.92 28.10
N LEU A 778 28.27 4.62 27.22
CA LEU A 778 27.66 5.59 26.31
C LEU A 778 26.56 6.38 27.03
N VAL A 779 26.51 7.69 26.78
CA VAL A 779 25.58 8.62 27.46
C VAL A 779 24.59 9.17 26.45
N GLY A 780 23.34 8.71 26.52
CA GLY A 780 22.28 9.15 25.63
C GLY A 780 21.03 8.29 25.74
N THR A 781 20.03 8.61 24.92
CA THR A 781 18.81 7.82 24.77
C THR A 781 19.06 6.61 23.88
N GLU A 782 18.33 5.53 24.11
CA GLU A 782 18.54 4.25 23.42
C GLU A 782 17.49 4.02 22.34
N HIS A 783 17.94 3.52 21.19
CA HIS A 783 17.09 3.36 20.02
C HIS A 783 17.47 2.11 19.25
N ASP A 784 16.46 1.45 18.68
CA ASP A 784 16.66 0.35 17.75
C ASP A 784 16.29 0.78 16.34
N VAL A 785 17.00 0.23 15.37
CA VAL A 785 16.69 0.33 13.96
C VAL A 785 16.49 -1.06 13.39
N ASP A 786 15.23 -1.44 13.16
CA ASP A 786 14.90 -2.62 12.35
C ASP A 786 15.06 -2.27 10.87
N ILE A 787 16.09 -2.81 10.22
CA ILE A 787 16.50 -2.49 8.85
C ILE A 787 16.32 -3.70 7.93
N ILE A 788 15.72 -3.47 6.76
CA ILE A 788 15.46 -4.47 5.73
C ILE A 788 16.44 -4.25 4.58
N LEU A 789 17.29 -5.24 4.33
CA LEU A 789 18.26 -5.23 3.23
C LEU A 789 17.98 -6.33 2.22
N HIS A 790 17.99 -5.96 0.95
CA HIS A 790 17.97 -6.90 -0.17
C HIS A 790 19.07 -6.52 -1.15
N GLU A 791 19.97 -7.45 -1.45
CA GLU A 791 21.14 -7.27 -2.30
C GLU A 791 21.99 -6.05 -1.91
N ARG A 792 22.23 -5.85 -0.59
CA ARG A 792 22.97 -4.71 -0.02
C ARG A 792 22.28 -3.34 -0.20
N LYS A 793 21.02 -3.30 -0.63
CA LYS A 793 20.23 -2.07 -0.75
C LYS A 793 19.27 -1.95 0.41
N LEU A 794 19.15 -0.74 0.95
CA LEU A 794 18.11 -0.40 1.92
C LEU A 794 16.74 -0.48 1.27
N VAL A 795 15.87 -1.34 1.80
CA VAL A 795 14.47 -1.50 1.34
C VAL A 795 13.51 -0.81 2.30
N GLY A 796 13.75 -0.89 3.60
CA GLY A 796 12.94 -0.26 4.64
C GLY A 796 13.70 -0.16 5.96
N ALA A 797 13.31 0.78 6.83
CA ALA A 797 13.84 0.89 8.17
C ALA A 797 12.80 1.50 9.13
N PHE A 798 12.75 1.00 10.36
CA PHE A 798 11.83 1.45 11.40
C PHE A 798 12.63 1.74 12.68
N VAL A 799 12.36 2.88 13.30
CA VAL A 799 13.07 3.33 14.50
C VAL A 799 12.13 3.26 15.70
N SER A 800 12.55 2.55 16.74
CA SER A 800 11.91 2.54 18.06
C SER A 800 12.82 3.18 19.10
N ASP A 801 12.20 3.72 20.16
CA ASP A 801 12.92 4.19 21.33
C ASP A 801 12.78 3.19 22.46
N ASN A 802 13.86 3.03 23.22
CA ASN A 802 13.89 2.27 24.45
C ASN A 802 13.96 3.22 25.64
N GLY A 803 13.12 2.94 26.64
CA GLY A 803 13.14 3.67 27.90
C GLY A 803 14.41 3.40 28.70
N PRO A 804 14.74 4.23 29.71
CA PRO A 804 15.87 4.00 30.58
C PRO A 804 15.89 2.57 31.15
N THR A 805 17.00 1.87 30.96
CA THR A 805 17.19 0.52 31.49
C THR A 805 17.09 0.50 33.02
N ARG A 806 16.66 -0.63 33.60
CA ARG A 806 16.44 -0.76 35.05
C ARG A 806 17.73 -0.82 35.87
N GLY A 807 18.26 0.33 36.28
CA GLY A 807 19.28 0.42 37.34
C GLY A 807 20.51 -0.48 37.11
N LYS A 808 20.88 -1.32 38.10
CA LYS A 808 22.11 -2.16 38.08
C LYS A 808 22.10 -3.28 37.01
N THR A 809 20.99 -3.48 36.31
CA THR A 809 20.76 -4.53 35.32
C THR A 809 20.22 -3.84 34.06
N PHE A 810 20.93 -3.93 32.93
CA PHE A 810 20.60 -3.22 31.67
C PHE A 810 19.32 -3.77 30.97
N ILE A 811 18.32 -4.16 31.74
CA ILE A 811 17.05 -4.72 31.29
C ILE A 811 16.18 -3.61 30.72
N GLU A 812 15.59 -3.88 29.55
CA GLU A 812 14.60 -3.03 28.89
C GLU A 812 13.36 -2.83 29.76
N THR A 813 12.84 -1.59 29.80
CA THR A 813 11.76 -1.20 30.71
C THR A 813 10.53 -0.70 30.00
N ALA A 814 10.70 0.06 28.93
CA ALA A 814 9.63 0.63 28.12
C ALA A 814 10.08 0.78 26.67
N ALA A 815 9.12 0.87 25.77
CA ALA A 815 9.38 1.11 24.36
C ALA A 815 8.35 2.10 23.79
N CYS A 816 8.75 2.81 22.73
CA CYS A 816 7.92 3.75 21.99
C CYS A 816 8.14 3.59 20.48
N MET A 817 7.07 3.57 19.69
CA MET A 817 7.14 3.54 18.22
C MET A 817 5.95 4.29 17.59
N PRO A 818 6.12 5.06 16.51
CA PRO A 818 7.39 5.51 15.93
C PRO A 818 8.28 6.22 16.95
N SER A 819 9.59 6.31 16.69
CA SER A 819 10.50 7.09 17.52
C SER A 819 10.00 8.51 17.76
N ALA A 820 10.11 8.98 19.00
CA ALA A 820 9.84 10.34 19.44
C ALA A 820 10.97 11.31 19.06
N LEU A 821 12.09 10.81 18.55
CA LEU A 821 13.17 11.65 18.01
C LEU A 821 12.68 12.51 16.85
N SER A 822 13.34 13.66 16.65
CA SER A 822 13.16 14.45 15.44
C SER A 822 13.51 13.66 14.18
N TYR A 823 12.86 13.98 13.06
CA TYR A 823 13.02 13.26 11.80
C TYR A 823 14.47 13.19 11.32
N ASP A 824 15.26 14.25 11.53
CA ASP A 824 16.68 14.27 11.18
C ASP A 824 17.52 13.28 12.00
N LYS A 825 17.27 13.16 13.32
CA LYS A 825 17.94 12.18 14.19
C LYS A 825 17.56 10.75 13.82
N GLN A 826 16.28 10.49 13.49
CA GLN A 826 15.85 9.18 12.98
C GLN A 826 16.58 8.84 11.68
N ARG A 827 16.75 9.80 10.76
CA ARG A 827 17.51 9.57 9.51
C ARG A 827 18.99 9.31 9.77
N GLN A 828 19.62 9.98 10.76
CA GLN A 828 20.99 9.67 11.17
C GLN A 828 21.13 8.22 11.66
N LEU A 829 20.19 7.74 12.47
CA LEU A 829 20.16 6.35 12.94
C LEU A 829 20.02 5.35 11.78
N ILE A 830 19.09 5.60 10.86
CA ILE A 830 18.89 4.72 9.68
C ILE A 830 20.15 4.65 8.82
N ILE A 831 20.82 5.78 8.59
CA ILE A 831 22.06 5.83 7.81
C ILE A 831 23.18 5.07 8.54
N ALA A 832 23.35 5.30 9.84
CA ALA A 832 24.35 4.60 10.64
C ALA A 832 24.11 3.09 10.64
N ALA A 833 22.86 2.65 10.86
CA ALA A 833 22.47 1.24 10.80
C ALA A 833 22.80 0.62 9.44
N PHE A 834 22.44 1.30 8.34
CA PHE A 834 22.74 0.84 6.99
C PHE A 834 24.25 0.68 6.77
N GLN A 835 25.05 1.70 7.11
CA GLN A 835 26.50 1.64 6.94
C GLN A 835 27.13 0.53 7.79
N CYS A 836 26.73 0.37 9.05
CA CYS A 836 27.19 -0.72 9.92
C CYS A 836 26.91 -2.09 9.29
N CYS A 837 25.67 -2.34 8.84
CA CYS A 837 25.30 -3.61 8.22
C CYS A 837 26.11 -3.90 6.95
N ILE A 838 26.27 -2.92 6.06
CA ILE A 838 27.00 -3.11 4.80
C ILE A 838 28.49 -3.34 5.02
N GLU A 839 29.11 -2.61 5.95
CA GLU A 839 30.55 -2.75 6.27
C GLU A 839 30.85 -4.12 6.91
N LEU A 840 29.94 -4.63 7.75
CA LEU A 840 30.04 -5.99 8.28
C LEU A 840 29.88 -7.05 7.18
N GLY A 841 29.19 -6.74 6.08
CA GLY A 841 28.89 -7.70 5.01
C GLY A 841 27.53 -8.41 5.17
N LEU A 842 26.61 -7.78 5.90
CA LEU A 842 25.20 -8.13 5.91
C LEU A 842 24.57 -7.61 4.61
N LYS A 843 23.84 -8.47 3.88
CA LYS A 843 23.37 -8.14 2.52
C LYS A 843 21.91 -8.46 2.24
N ASN A 844 21.39 -9.55 2.79
CA ASN A 844 20.06 -10.08 2.56
C ASN A 844 19.49 -10.50 3.92
N GLY A 845 18.56 -9.72 4.46
CA GLY A 845 17.86 -10.06 5.69
C GLY A 845 17.16 -8.86 6.31
N VAL A 846 16.42 -9.14 7.38
CA VAL A 846 15.96 -8.14 8.34
C VAL A 846 16.93 -8.18 9.51
N PHE A 847 17.49 -7.04 9.86
CA PHE A 847 18.48 -6.87 10.92
C PHE A 847 17.98 -5.86 11.93
N ASN A 848 18.47 -5.95 13.15
CA ASN A 848 18.18 -5.00 14.20
C ASN A 848 19.50 -4.38 14.68
N VAL A 849 19.56 -3.06 14.78
CA VAL A 849 20.78 -2.35 15.19
C VAL A 849 20.46 -1.41 16.33
N GLU A 850 21.21 -1.55 17.42
CA GLU A 850 20.97 -0.84 18.67
C GLU A 850 21.99 0.30 18.81
N PHE A 851 21.50 1.50 19.12
CA PHE A 851 22.31 2.71 19.27
C PHE A 851 21.98 3.47 20.56
N LYS A 852 22.98 4.16 21.10
CA LYS A 852 22.75 5.38 21.89
C LYS A 852 22.78 6.60 20.97
N MET A 853 21.81 7.49 21.12
CA MET A 853 21.84 8.82 20.51
C MET A 853 22.51 9.80 21.48
N GLU A 854 23.76 10.17 21.20
CA GLU A 854 24.51 11.16 21.98
C GLU A 854 24.41 12.56 21.33
N ALA A 855 24.94 13.58 22.01
CA ALA A 855 25.04 14.93 21.44
C ALA A 855 25.90 15.00 20.15
N THR A 856 26.77 14.01 19.92
CA THR A 856 27.61 13.90 18.72
C THR A 856 27.00 13.02 17.61
N GLY A 857 25.80 12.48 17.84
CA GLY A 857 25.13 11.56 16.92
C GLY A 857 25.08 10.13 17.45
N PRO A 858 24.73 9.15 16.58
CA PRO A 858 24.53 7.76 16.98
C PRO A 858 25.84 7.05 17.34
N LYS A 859 25.82 6.29 18.43
CA LYS A 859 26.90 5.42 18.91
C LYS A 859 26.41 3.99 19.04
N LEU A 860 27.08 3.07 18.35
CA LEU A 860 26.66 1.68 18.23
C LEU A 860 26.79 0.95 19.56
N ILE A 861 25.72 0.24 19.96
CA ILE A 861 25.70 -0.70 21.08
C ILE A 861 26.00 -2.12 20.56
N GLU A 862 25.22 -2.56 19.56
CA GLU A 862 25.38 -3.84 18.88
C GLU A 862 24.61 -3.92 17.55
N VAL A 863 24.98 -4.90 16.71
CA VAL A 863 24.28 -5.28 15.48
C VAL A 863 23.77 -6.71 15.65
N ASN A 864 22.47 -6.87 15.67
CA ASN A 864 21.82 -8.18 15.69
C ASN A 864 21.61 -8.66 14.24
N GLY A 865 22.24 -9.79 13.90
CA GLY A 865 22.24 -10.37 12.54
C GLY A 865 20.91 -11.01 12.09
N ARG A 866 19.80 -10.63 12.72
CA ARG A 866 18.44 -11.14 12.53
C ARG A 866 17.39 -10.07 12.85
N MET A 867 16.11 -10.40 12.61
CA MET A 867 14.96 -9.58 12.99
C MET A 867 14.93 -9.29 14.50
N GLY A 868 14.51 -8.07 14.86
CA GLY A 868 14.33 -7.60 16.23
C GLY A 868 13.43 -8.51 17.09
N GLY A 869 13.70 -8.51 18.39
CA GLY A 869 12.98 -9.32 19.38
C GLY A 869 11.70 -8.68 19.90
N PHE A 870 11.16 -9.28 20.96
CA PHE A 870 10.05 -8.74 21.75
C PHE A 870 8.83 -8.31 20.92
N CYS A 871 8.36 -7.06 21.10
CA CYS A 871 7.16 -6.52 20.49
C CYS A 871 7.39 -5.83 19.14
N LEU A 872 8.65 -5.66 18.70
CA LEU A 872 9.01 -4.78 17.59
C LEU A 872 8.30 -5.16 16.27
N ARG A 873 8.33 -6.45 15.87
CA ARG A 873 7.59 -6.92 14.68
C ARG A 873 6.10 -6.58 14.77
N ASP A 874 5.47 -6.86 15.90
CA ASP A 874 4.02 -6.66 16.09
C ASP A 874 3.67 -5.16 15.98
N TRP A 875 4.49 -4.30 16.58
CA TRP A 875 4.31 -2.85 16.52
C TRP A 875 4.56 -2.31 15.11
N VAL A 876 5.59 -2.76 14.40
CA VAL A 876 5.82 -2.37 13.00
C VAL A 876 4.63 -2.76 12.13
N LYS A 877 4.09 -3.98 12.32
CA LYS A 877 2.90 -4.45 11.61
C LYS A 877 1.66 -3.63 11.94
N LYS A 878 1.44 -3.23 13.20
CA LYS A 878 0.27 -2.43 13.60
C LYS A 878 0.36 -0.97 13.15
N ILE A 879 1.51 -0.35 13.30
CA ILE A 879 1.73 1.08 13.02
C ILE A 879 1.86 1.33 11.52
N TYR A 880 2.65 0.52 10.82
CA TYR A 880 2.99 0.73 9.42
C TYR A 880 2.29 -0.27 8.48
N GLY A 881 1.71 -1.35 9.01
CA GLY A 881 1.12 -2.41 8.17
C GLY A 881 2.18 -3.23 7.42
N ILE A 882 3.41 -3.29 7.92
CA ILE A 882 4.53 -4.02 7.33
C ILE A 882 4.85 -5.22 8.21
N ASP A 883 4.87 -6.41 7.62
CA ASP A 883 5.26 -7.62 8.35
C ASP A 883 6.74 -7.94 8.10
N LEU A 884 7.58 -7.65 9.09
CA LEU A 884 9.02 -7.94 9.05
C LEU A 884 9.30 -9.44 8.85
N LEU A 885 8.41 -10.32 9.34
CA LEU A 885 8.57 -11.76 9.17
C LEU A 885 8.36 -12.18 7.71
N LEU A 886 7.31 -11.66 7.07
CA LEU A 886 7.08 -11.89 5.64
C LEU A 886 8.27 -11.38 4.82
N SER A 887 8.75 -10.18 5.13
CA SER A 887 9.93 -9.59 4.48
C SER A 887 11.17 -10.48 4.60
N ALA A 888 11.40 -11.08 5.79
CA ALA A 888 12.52 -12.01 6.00
C ALA A 888 12.38 -13.28 5.15
N PHE A 889 11.19 -13.86 5.06
CA PHE A 889 10.93 -15.03 4.21
C PHE A 889 11.09 -14.72 2.72
N GLU A 890 10.59 -13.56 2.26
CA GLU A 890 10.74 -13.09 0.89
C GLU A 890 12.21 -12.96 0.52
N ILE A 891 13.00 -12.28 1.36
CA ILE A 891 14.43 -12.09 1.12
C ILE A 891 15.17 -13.43 1.07
N ALA A 892 14.85 -14.36 1.97
CA ALA A 892 15.47 -15.68 1.96
C ALA A 892 15.15 -16.47 0.68
N CYS A 893 13.99 -16.21 0.06
CA CYS A 893 13.61 -16.76 -1.24
C CYS A 893 14.10 -15.92 -2.44
N GLY A 894 14.85 -14.84 -2.20
CA GLY A 894 15.37 -13.95 -3.25
C GLY A 894 14.31 -13.04 -3.87
N ILE A 895 13.24 -12.77 -3.14
CA ILE A 895 12.18 -11.84 -3.51
C ILE A 895 12.45 -10.53 -2.78
N LYS A 896 12.45 -9.41 -3.51
CA LYS A 896 12.56 -8.08 -2.91
C LYS A 896 11.25 -7.74 -2.18
N PRO A 897 11.24 -7.45 -0.87
CA PRO A 897 10.03 -7.03 -0.18
C PRO A 897 9.46 -5.72 -0.70
N HIS A 898 8.13 -5.58 -0.63
CA HIS A 898 7.42 -4.32 -0.88
C HIS A 898 7.21 -3.58 0.43
N ILE A 899 7.83 -2.39 0.54
CA ILE A 899 7.71 -1.52 1.71
C ILE A 899 7.12 -0.18 1.22
N PRO A 900 5.78 -0.04 1.19
CA PRO A 900 5.13 1.20 0.81
C PRO A 900 5.47 2.32 1.80
N ASP A 901 5.62 3.54 1.28
CA ASP A 901 5.76 4.73 2.11
C ASP A 901 4.40 5.05 2.74
N ARG A 902 4.27 4.74 4.04
CA ARG A 902 3.01 4.89 4.78
C ARG A 902 3.23 5.79 5.98
N THR A 903 2.31 6.73 6.18
CA THR A 903 2.22 7.48 7.42
C THR A 903 1.89 6.51 8.57
N PRO A 904 2.57 6.61 9.73
CA PRO A 904 2.22 5.84 10.92
C PRO A 904 0.73 5.99 11.27
N LYS A 905 0.06 4.88 11.60
CA LYS A 905 -1.36 4.89 12.02
C LYS A 905 -1.60 5.54 13.40
N GLY A 906 -0.54 5.78 14.17
CA GLY A 906 -0.57 6.37 15.49
C GLY A 906 0.73 6.13 16.25
N GLN A 907 0.72 6.45 17.54
CA GLN A 907 1.81 6.24 18.48
C GLN A 907 1.51 5.05 19.40
N MET A 908 2.40 4.06 19.44
CA MET A 908 2.40 2.99 20.44
C MET A 908 3.43 3.27 21.52
N MET A 909 3.05 3.00 22.76
CA MET A 909 3.92 3.09 23.93
C MET A 909 3.61 1.93 24.85
N GLY A 910 4.64 1.28 25.39
CA GLY A 910 4.47 0.11 26.24
C GLY A 910 5.53 -0.03 27.31
N ILE A 911 5.21 -0.82 28.33
CA ILE A 911 6.11 -1.21 29.41
C ILE A 911 6.40 -2.70 29.35
N MET A 912 7.59 -3.08 29.80
CA MET A 912 7.99 -4.47 29.98
C MET A 912 7.51 -4.98 31.34
N CYS A 913 7.19 -6.27 31.43
CA CYS A 913 6.86 -6.94 32.67
C CYS A 913 7.97 -7.94 33.02
N ILE A 914 8.59 -7.75 34.19
CA ILE A 914 9.69 -8.58 34.69
C ILE A 914 9.27 -9.61 35.76
N PRO A 915 9.92 -10.79 35.82
CA PRO A 915 9.58 -11.86 36.74
C PRO A 915 9.57 -11.45 38.21
N SER A 916 10.58 -10.72 38.70
CA SER A 916 10.75 -10.46 40.13
C SER A 916 9.61 -9.63 40.73
N LEU A 917 8.94 -8.81 39.91
CA LEU A 917 7.88 -7.92 40.36
C LEU A 917 6.50 -8.33 39.85
N HIS A 918 6.38 -8.91 38.66
CA HIS A 918 5.08 -9.06 37.99
C HIS A 918 4.66 -10.51 37.75
N SER A 919 5.51 -11.51 38.03
CA SER A 919 5.16 -12.93 37.82
C SER A 919 3.87 -13.35 38.55
N HIS A 920 3.66 -12.81 39.76
CA HIS A 920 2.46 -13.09 40.57
C HIS A 920 1.16 -12.63 39.88
N LEU A 921 1.21 -11.61 39.01
CA LEU A 921 0.04 -11.11 38.28
C LEU A 921 -0.52 -12.16 37.30
N LEU A 922 0.32 -13.09 36.83
CA LEU A 922 -0.12 -14.19 35.97
C LEU A 922 -1.04 -15.19 36.67
N LEU A 923 -1.10 -15.16 38.01
CA LEU A 923 -1.97 -16.01 38.82
C LEU A 923 -3.12 -15.22 39.47
N ASP A 924 -3.14 -13.89 39.34
CA ASP A 924 -4.18 -13.04 39.90
C ASP A 924 -5.42 -13.04 38.99
N PRO A 925 -6.57 -13.59 39.44
CA PRO A 925 -7.80 -13.62 38.64
C PRO A 925 -8.29 -12.23 38.24
N TYR A 926 -8.07 -11.21 39.09
CA TYR A 926 -8.45 -9.83 38.77
C TYR A 926 -7.64 -9.30 37.60
N TYR A 927 -6.30 -9.42 37.66
CA TYR A 927 -5.41 -9.02 36.58
C TYR A 927 -5.78 -9.71 35.26
N ILE A 928 -5.94 -11.04 35.28
CA ILE A 928 -6.27 -11.82 34.07
C ILE A 928 -7.60 -11.35 33.48
N SER A 929 -8.65 -11.26 34.30
CA SER A 929 -9.97 -10.83 33.83
C SER A 929 -9.93 -9.40 33.29
N LYS A 930 -9.24 -8.47 33.98
CA LYS A 930 -9.20 -7.07 33.58
C LYS A 930 -8.36 -6.85 32.32
N ARG A 931 -7.22 -7.52 32.21
CA ARG A 931 -6.38 -7.53 31.00
C ARG A 931 -7.18 -8.01 29.79
N LEU A 932 -7.87 -9.15 29.91
CA LEU A 932 -8.70 -9.70 28.84
C LEU A 932 -9.84 -8.75 28.44
N GLU A 933 -10.49 -8.10 29.41
CA GLU A 933 -11.52 -7.07 29.15
C GLU A 933 -10.94 -5.89 28.33
N LEU A 934 -9.76 -5.40 28.72
CA LEU A 934 -9.09 -4.28 28.04
C LEU A 934 -8.60 -4.65 26.63
N GLU A 935 -8.09 -5.87 26.45
CA GLU A 935 -7.69 -6.40 25.13
C GLU A 935 -8.89 -6.56 24.20
N ALA A 936 -9.97 -7.17 24.68
CA ALA A 936 -11.20 -7.32 23.90
C ALA A 936 -11.82 -5.97 23.50
N ALA A 937 -11.64 -4.94 24.34
CA ALA A 937 -12.05 -3.57 24.04
C ALA A 937 -11.04 -2.79 23.16
N GLY A 938 -9.92 -3.41 22.75
CA GLY A 938 -8.87 -2.76 21.96
C GLY A 938 -8.11 -1.64 22.68
N LYS A 939 -8.23 -1.55 24.01
CA LYS A 939 -7.60 -0.49 24.83
C LYS A 939 -6.12 -0.74 25.10
N ILE A 940 -5.71 -2.00 25.10
CA ILE A 940 -4.32 -2.42 25.29
C ILE A 940 -3.90 -3.41 24.22
N HIS A 941 -2.60 -3.53 24.07
CA HIS A 941 -1.92 -4.55 23.28
C HIS A 941 -0.98 -5.31 24.21
N PHE A 942 -1.09 -6.63 24.25
CA PHE A 942 -0.30 -7.47 25.13
C PHE A 942 0.53 -8.46 24.32
N ASN A 943 1.84 -8.49 24.56
CA ASN A 943 2.73 -9.46 23.96
C ASN A 943 3.34 -10.32 25.06
N LEU A 944 3.11 -11.64 25.02
CA LEU A 944 3.70 -12.60 25.94
C LEU A 944 4.96 -13.21 25.32
N PHE A 945 6.10 -13.05 25.98
CA PHE A 945 7.40 -13.54 25.49
C PHE A 945 7.77 -14.90 26.08
N ASN A 946 7.36 -15.17 27.32
CA ASN A 946 7.63 -16.44 27.99
C ASN A 946 6.40 -16.90 28.81
N GLN A 947 6.07 -18.18 28.73
CA GLN A 947 4.98 -18.79 29.51
C GLN A 947 5.33 -18.92 30.99
N ARG A 948 6.63 -19.00 31.32
CA ARG A 948 7.12 -19.07 32.70
C ARG A 948 7.84 -17.78 33.04
N ALA A 949 7.30 -17.05 34.02
CA ALA A 949 7.91 -15.84 34.55
C ALA A 949 8.83 -16.20 35.73
N GLU A 950 10.03 -16.71 35.42
CA GLU A 950 11.01 -17.17 36.39
C GLU A 950 12.27 -16.29 36.40
N VAL A 951 12.91 -16.15 37.56
CA VAL A 951 14.24 -15.53 37.67
C VAL A 951 15.28 -16.61 37.36
N GLY A 952 16.13 -16.36 36.37
CA GLY A 952 17.16 -17.29 35.91
C GLY A 952 18.32 -17.46 36.90
N THR A 953 19.16 -18.45 36.62
CA THR A 953 20.35 -18.78 37.43
C THR A 953 21.26 -17.55 37.59
N GLY A 954 21.71 -17.28 38.82
CA GLY A 954 22.55 -16.09 39.10
C GLY A 954 21.77 -14.80 39.36
N GLY A 955 20.43 -14.84 39.37
CA GLY A 955 19.59 -13.66 39.63
C GLY A 955 19.36 -12.78 38.40
N PHE A 956 19.70 -13.27 37.21
CA PHE A 956 19.36 -12.61 35.95
C PHE A 956 17.87 -12.83 35.67
N GLU A 957 17.19 -11.80 35.19
CA GLU A 957 15.79 -11.89 34.79
C GLU A 957 15.60 -11.22 33.44
N GLU A 958 14.63 -11.72 32.67
CA GLU A 958 14.26 -11.20 31.36
C GLU A 958 12.79 -10.78 31.36
N PRO A 959 12.40 -9.74 30.60
CA PRO A 959 11.00 -9.43 30.39
C PRO A 959 10.23 -10.66 29.89
N PHE A 960 9.14 -11.02 30.59
CA PHE A 960 8.28 -12.13 30.15
C PHE A 960 7.07 -11.66 29.34
N ALA A 961 6.73 -10.36 29.42
CA ALA A 961 5.64 -9.76 28.64
C ALA A 961 5.83 -8.26 28.41
N ASN A 962 5.02 -7.69 27.52
CA ASN A 962 4.87 -6.26 27.26
C ASN A 962 3.38 -5.89 27.30
N VAL A 963 3.05 -4.75 27.93
CA VAL A 963 1.72 -4.14 27.88
C VAL A 963 1.85 -2.76 27.23
N ALA A 964 1.13 -2.55 26.14
CA ALA A 964 1.18 -1.35 25.33
C ALA A 964 -0.20 -0.74 25.11
N VAL A 965 -0.21 0.55 24.76
CA VAL A 965 -1.39 1.28 24.30
C VAL A 965 -1.09 1.94 22.96
N MET A 966 -2.13 2.24 22.18
CA MET A 966 -2.03 3.02 20.96
C MET A 966 -2.87 4.29 21.06
N ALA A 967 -2.34 5.39 20.55
CA ALA A 967 -3.02 6.68 20.51
C ALA A 967 -2.66 7.46 19.23
N GLU A 968 -3.32 8.58 19.03
CA GLU A 968 -3.11 9.53 17.96
C GLU A 968 -1.76 10.25 18.03
N ASP A 969 -1.24 10.47 19.24
CA ASP A 969 0.00 11.19 19.51
C ASP A 969 0.71 10.70 20.78
N LEU A 970 1.96 11.15 20.94
CA LEU A 970 2.84 10.80 22.05
C LEU A 970 2.31 11.22 23.43
N PRO A 971 1.86 12.47 23.66
CA PRO A 971 1.25 12.86 24.94
C PRO A 971 0.08 11.97 25.36
N THR A 972 -0.80 11.64 24.42
CA THR A 972 -2.01 10.87 24.68
C THR A 972 -1.69 9.40 24.94
N ALA A 973 -0.75 8.81 24.18
CA ALA A 973 -0.27 7.45 24.43
C ALA A 973 0.32 7.32 25.84
N ARG A 974 1.14 8.29 26.26
CA ARG A 974 1.75 8.32 27.59
C ARG A 974 0.71 8.36 28.70
N GLN A 975 -0.28 9.25 28.61
CA GLN A 975 -1.34 9.36 29.61
C GLN A 975 -2.16 8.07 29.71
N LYS A 976 -2.55 7.50 28.56
CA LYS A 976 -3.26 6.22 28.49
C LYS A 976 -2.43 5.10 29.15
N LEU A 977 -1.14 4.99 28.86
CA LEU A 977 -0.28 3.95 29.41
C LEU A 977 -0.13 4.07 30.94
N LEU A 978 0.07 5.29 31.45
CA LEU A 978 0.16 5.53 32.90
C LEU A 978 -1.13 5.17 33.64
N GLN A 979 -2.29 5.41 33.02
CA GLN A 979 -3.57 5.00 33.56
C GLN A 979 -3.70 3.46 33.55
N ILE A 980 -3.45 2.82 32.42
CA ILE A 980 -3.53 1.37 32.25
C ILE A 980 -2.58 0.63 33.21
N ALA A 981 -1.33 1.10 33.35
CA ALA A 981 -0.36 0.48 34.25
C ALA A 981 -0.84 0.48 35.71
N LYS A 982 -1.57 1.52 36.14
CA LYS A 982 -2.20 1.59 37.46
C LYS A 982 -3.41 0.67 37.55
N GLU A 983 -4.28 0.67 36.54
CA GLU A 983 -5.47 -0.20 36.50
C GLU A 983 -5.09 -1.70 36.53
N LEU A 984 -3.96 -2.06 35.94
CA LEU A 984 -3.44 -3.43 35.92
C LEU A 984 -2.47 -3.76 37.06
N ASN A 985 -2.30 -2.89 38.07
CA ASN A 985 -1.40 -3.10 39.20
C ASN A 985 0.06 -3.44 38.79
N ILE A 986 0.54 -2.89 37.67
CA ILE A 986 1.92 -3.08 37.19
C ILE A 986 2.88 -2.08 37.87
N VAL A 987 2.34 -0.99 38.43
CA VAL A 987 3.16 0.02 39.12
C VAL A 987 3.65 -0.53 40.46
N HIS A 988 4.94 -0.37 40.74
CA HIS A 988 5.57 -0.75 42.01
C HIS A 988 6.54 0.36 42.46
N PRO A 989 6.82 0.55 43.77
CA PRO A 989 7.83 1.52 44.23
C PRO A 989 9.21 1.36 43.58
N ASP A 990 9.62 0.12 43.31
CA ASP A 990 10.87 -0.23 42.60
C ASP A 990 10.71 -0.36 41.07
N TYR A 991 9.56 0.06 40.53
CA TYR A 991 9.20 0.02 39.11
C TYR A 991 8.44 1.29 38.70
N ASP A 992 9.18 2.40 38.62
CA ASP A 992 8.62 3.70 38.27
C ASP A 992 8.41 3.84 36.76
N VAL A 993 7.20 3.46 36.32
CA VAL A 993 6.76 3.62 34.93
C VAL A 993 6.91 5.06 34.46
N ASN A 994 6.66 6.07 35.29
CA ASN A 994 6.74 7.46 34.88
C ASN A 994 8.18 7.87 34.54
N ASN A 995 9.16 7.32 35.27
CA ASN A 995 10.59 7.51 34.99
C ASN A 995 11.02 6.78 33.70
N PHE A 996 10.51 5.57 33.44
CA PHE A 996 10.84 4.83 32.21
C PHE A 996 10.33 5.51 30.93
N LEU A 997 9.34 6.38 31.03
CA LEU A 997 8.78 7.14 29.90
C LEU A 997 9.40 8.55 29.76
N HIS A 998 10.35 8.93 30.62
CA HIS A 998 10.91 10.28 30.65
C HIS A 998 11.68 10.65 29.38
N ASP A 999 12.49 9.72 28.88
CA ASP A 999 13.41 9.97 27.77
C ASP A 999 12.69 10.11 26.42
N PHE A 1000 11.44 9.69 26.31
CA PHE A 1000 10.63 9.91 25.11
C PHE A 1000 10.18 11.38 24.97
N TRP A 1001 10.33 12.20 26.02
CA TRP A 1001 9.75 13.55 26.08
C TRP A 1001 10.79 14.67 26.12
N THR A 1002 12.05 14.36 26.44
CA THR A 1002 13.09 15.36 26.69
C THR A 1002 14.05 15.59 25.51
N VAL A 1003 13.86 14.90 24.38
CA VAL A 1003 14.83 14.79 23.26
C VAL A 1003 14.47 15.59 22.02
#